data_AF-R2QYX1-F1
#
_entry.id   AF-R2QYX1-F1
#
_cell.length_a   1.000
_cell.length_b   1.000
_cell.length_c   1.000
_cell.angle_alpha   90.00
_cell.angle_beta   90.00
_cell.angle_gamma   90.00
#
_symmetry.space_group_name_H-M   'P 1'
#
loop_
_entity.id
_entity.type
_entity.pdbx_description
1 polymer ?
#
loop_
_entity_poly.entity_id
_entity_poly.type
_entity_poly.pdbx_seq_one_letter_code
_entity_poly.pdbx_strand_id
1 'polypeptide(L)'
;MTYQKRTIENGGTVFSFLETGDLYEILSGSIMVNQLHGNPLDGSCNQLYLRVHDQNGIQTAPMIGSNSASTFYINKNQATWSGQFLGINYQVDFQISETGVWFWQVNLTGSGQKVDVLYGQDIGNATKGAVRSNEAYMSQYVDHHVSKEEGSITISSRQNQPQDGNFPVVEQGSLNSLVAFSTDGYQFFGRQYKETNQAQALKQDFLANEVYQYEFAYIALQTQMCIVSEETKIVFYGTTIKNQSTVIEHPLLSKVEIKKAYDSLNWEDRVKAGSESFKNLGEPITGEPLTDTELDDLFPKQEQVERINGKVASFFTDDYHHVVLKEKEINMERAHGHILLSGTELDVEQPELSTTVYMYGLFNSQIVLGNTSMNKLMSNSRNSLNIMKQSGQRIYIKMGEQWRILTMPSAFEMGLNSATWYYKLENDIIIVRTFTLNDTKEIRMEVSSQNGRKYTFAITNQLVMNADEEEPAFNVTEGNGLIKVTATTDSVIHEEYPDLTYYVSLDKPFELTDERLFLSSVSEETLTLFVVESQAAFSMRIQANMTGAPFQDTMTTYEKENHDFLAFVNGLLNNFELTHQTEPVESMNSLSRWYTHNMLVHYLSPHGLEQYGGAAWGTRDVSQGPTEFFLAVNKPEVVRSILKNVYANQFNDDGNWPQWFMFDRYEKQKADESHGDVIVWPMKIVADYLTKTKDFTILDEEIPYTDRKTYGKTEKTVSLFNHVKKEIQFIEDNFLEGTYLSCYSDGDWDDTLQPYDSKLKKYMASSWTVALTYQVIKKLSQLLVEVDSAYGKHLAELATNIKQDFENYILSTDTIPGFVYMEDTEHVEFMIHPTDKKTGIQYRLLPMTRSMIAELLTVEQVQQHYAIIKEHLQFPDGVRLMNRPATYQGGVSTNFKRAEQSANFGREIGLQYVHAHIRFTEAMAKLGKADETWQALSIINPIQIRDHVQNAEIRQANVYFSSSDGDFKTRYDAQANFDQLKTGSVGVKGGWRIYSSGPGIYMNQLLSNVLGIREEKHEVIFDPILPIKLDGLTMKYKIADKEVRIVFHLDGQTSAVLANGKEVSSKREQNPYRQGGYIVSLAELTACLGEKENQIDIFC
;
A
#
# COMPACT_ATOMS: atom_id res chain seq x y z
N MET A 1 -13.30 -1.29 26.54
CA MET A 1 -12.42 -2.45 26.84
C MET A 1 -11.02 -2.04 26.49
N THR A 2 -10.19 -1.66 27.46
CA THR A 2 -8.81 -1.21 27.21
C THR A 2 -7.92 -1.65 28.34
N TYR A 3 -6.70 -2.08 28.02
CA TYR A 3 -5.78 -2.64 29.00
C TYR A 3 -5.57 -1.71 30.22
N GLN A 4 -5.55 -2.28 31.42
CA GLN A 4 -5.05 -1.68 32.64
C GLN A 4 -3.56 -1.39 32.47
N LYS A 5 -3.25 -0.10 32.49
CA LYS A 5 -1.91 0.42 32.30
C LYS A 5 -1.41 0.99 33.61
N ARG A 6 -0.15 0.72 33.92
CA ARG A 6 0.58 1.32 35.02
C ARG A 6 1.61 2.26 34.44
N THR A 7 1.59 3.50 34.89
CA THR A 7 2.42 4.55 34.31
C THR A 7 3.57 4.93 35.22
N ILE A 8 4.72 5.21 34.60
CA ILE A 8 5.83 5.94 35.19
C ILE A 8 5.97 7.22 34.38
N GLU A 9 5.91 8.37 35.06
CA GLU A 9 5.96 9.69 34.44
C GLU A 9 7.00 10.55 35.15
N ASN A 10 7.89 11.17 34.38
CA ASN A 10 8.79 12.21 34.86
C ASN A 10 9.32 13.05 33.69
N GLY A 11 9.67 14.31 33.94
CA GLY A 11 10.29 15.19 32.93
C GLY A 11 9.50 15.33 31.62
N GLY A 12 8.16 15.19 31.65
CA GLY A 12 7.29 15.27 30.47
C GLY A 12 7.23 14.01 29.59
N THR A 13 7.88 12.91 30.04
CA THR A 13 7.83 11.60 29.38
C THR A 13 7.01 10.62 30.23
N VAL A 14 6.11 9.89 29.58
CA VAL A 14 5.22 8.91 30.19
C VAL A 14 5.47 7.55 29.56
N PHE A 15 5.78 6.55 30.37
CA PHE A 15 5.81 5.15 29.97
C PHE A 15 4.62 4.43 30.56
N SER A 16 3.84 3.79 29.70
CA SER A 16 2.71 2.93 30.07
C SER A 16 3.11 1.47 29.92
N PHE A 17 3.04 0.70 31.01
CA PHE A 17 3.26 -0.74 31.02
C PHE A 17 1.96 -1.49 31.31
N LEU A 18 1.82 -2.68 30.72
CA LEU A 18 0.77 -3.62 31.11
C LEU A 18 1.07 -4.22 32.48
N GLU A 19 0.08 -4.83 33.13
CA GLU A 19 0.27 -5.56 34.39
C GLU A 19 1.20 -6.79 34.25
N THR A 20 1.45 -7.23 33.02
CA THR A 20 2.44 -8.25 32.65
C THR A 20 3.86 -7.69 32.48
N GLY A 21 4.05 -6.38 32.60
CA GLY A 21 5.32 -5.68 32.43
C GLY A 21 5.75 -5.49 30.97
N ASP A 22 4.86 -5.72 30.00
CA ASP A 22 5.10 -5.37 28.60
C ASP A 22 4.94 -3.86 28.39
N LEU A 23 5.77 -3.26 27.54
CA LEU A 23 5.61 -1.87 27.16
C LEU A 23 4.38 -1.72 26.27
N TYR A 24 3.46 -0.87 26.68
CA TYR A 24 2.30 -0.51 25.87
C TYR A 24 2.57 0.76 25.06
N GLU A 25 3.01 1.84 25.70
CA GLU A 25 3.15 3.15 25.04
C GLU A 25 4.22 4.00 25.73
N ILE A 26 4.97 4.77 24.92
CA ILE A 26 5.88 5.82 25.36
C ILE A 26 5.38 7.13 24.75
N LEU A 27 5.01 8.09 25.59
CA LEU A 27 4.59 9.43 25.17
C LEU A 27 5.56 10.50 25.68
N SER A 28 5.93 11.43 24.82
CA SER A 28 6.62 12.67 25.18
C SER A 28 5.84 13.85 24.61
N GLY A 29 5.04 14.51 25.45
CA GLY A 29 4.01 15.44 24.98
C GLY A 29 2.98 14.72 24.09
N SER A 30 2.82 15.19 22.84
CA SER A 30 1.93 14.57 21.83
C SER A 30 2.61 13.47 21.00
N ILE A 31 3.92 13.25 21.18
CA ILE A 31 4.72 12.35 20.36
C ILE A 31 4.76 10.96 20.97
N MET A 32 4.33 9.97 20.19
CA MET A 32 4.46 8.56 20.50
C MET A 32 5.83 8.06 20.01
N VAL A 33 6.65 7.57 20.95
CA VAL A 33 8.03 7.13 20.66
C VAL A 33 8.05 5.72 20.09
N ASN A 34 7.30 4.76 20.65
CA ASN A 34 7.20 3.41 20.10
C ASN A 34 6.26 3.37 18.88
N GLN A 35 6.41 2.32 18.07
CA GLN A 35 5.66 2.11 16.83
C GLN A 35 4.39 1.30 17.09
N LEU A 36 4.50 0.23 17.88
CA LEU A 36 3.42 -0.72 18.15
C LEU A 36 3.11 -0.80 19.63
N HIS A 37 1.83 -0.98 19.96
CA HIS A 37 1.42 -1.28 21.33
C HIS A 37 1.70 -2.73 21.66
N GLY A 38 2.24 -2.99 22.85
CA GLY A 38 2.31 -4.35 23.39
C GLY A 38 0.95 -4.87 23.84
N ASN A 39 0.80 -6.19 23.87
CA ASN A 39 -0.39 -6.86 24.39
C ASN A 39 0.00 -8.10 25.23
N PRO A 40 -0.89 -8.61 26.11
CA PRO A 40 -0.54 -9.72 27.02
C PRO A 40 -0.23 -11.05 26.32
N LEU A 41 -0.70 -11.26 25.09
CA LEU A 41 -0.49 -12.50 24.34
C LEU A 41 0.85 -12.48 23.61
N ASP A 42 1.11 -11.44 22.83
CA ASP A 42 2.30 -11.32 21.99
C ASP A 42 3.50 -10.70 22.72
N GLY A 43 3.24 -9.92 23.78
CA GLY A 43 4.22 -9.07 24.45
C GLY A 43 4.40 -7.71 23.76
N SER A 44 5.56 -7.09 23.93
CA SER A 44 5.96 -5.84 23.27
C SER A 44 7.15 -6.04 22.31
N CYS A 45 7.31 -5.15 21.32
CA CYS A 45 8.48 -5.15 20.43
C CYS A 45 9.78 -4.75 21.14
N ASN A 46 9.68 -3.91 22.17
CA ASN A 46 10.83 -3.55 23.00
C ASN A 46 11.26 -4.76 23.83
N GLN A 47 12.58 -4.97 23.95
CA GLN A 47 13.08 -6.08 24.75
C GLN A 47 14.54 -5.86 25.17
N LEU A 48 14.92 -6.53 26.26
CA LEU A 48 16.31 -6.72 26.67
C LEU A 48 16.60 -8.21 26.71
N TYR A 49 17.53 -8.66 25.89
CA TYR A 49 17.90 -10.07 25.80
C TYR A 49 19.23 -10.32 26.48
N LEU A 50 19.26 -11.24 27.45
CA LEU A 50 20.51 -11.79 27.98
C LEU A 50 20.98 -12.91 27.06
N ARG A 51 22.24 -12.84 26.61
CA ARG A 51 22.86 -13.93 25.86
C ARG A 51 24.00 -14.54 26.63
N VAL A 52 24.00 -15.87 26.73
CA VAL A 52 25.06 -16.65 27.36
C VAL A 52 25.80 -17.39 26.25
N HIS A 53 27.12 -17.20 26.21
CA HIS A 53 28.00 -17.81 25.23
C HIS A 53 28.72 -18.99 25.88
N ASP A 54 28.38 -20.19 25.43
CA ASP A 54 29.01 -21.43 25.90
C ASP A 54 29.45 -22.32 24.73
N GLN A 55 29.84 -23.54 25.07
CA GLN A 55 30.26 -24.57 24.10
C GLN A 55 29.12 -25.07 23.18
N ASN A 56 27.86 -24.75 23.50
CA ASN A 56 26.67 -25.03 22.68
C ASN A 56 26.26 -23.83 21.80
N GLY A 57 27.03 -22.73 21.81
CA GLY A 57 26.78 -21.53 21.03
C GLY A 57 26.15 -20.39 21.85
N ILE A 58 25.34 -19.56 21.19
CA ILE A 58 24.65 -18.43 21.81
C ILE A 58 23.27 -18.90 22.30
N GLN A 59 23.06 -18.89 23.61
CA GLN A 59 21.77 -19.14 24.24
C GLN A 59 21.17 -17.80 24.68
N THR A 60 19.87 -17.60 24.49
CA THR A 60 19.24 -16.28 24.71
C THR A 60 17.96 -16.39 25.52
N ALA A 61 17.72 -15.42 26.40
CA ALA A 61 16.45 -15.24 27.10
C ALA A 61 16.02 -13.77 27.09
N PRO A 62 14.74 -13.47 26.80
CA PRO A 62 14.16 -12.15 27.09
C PRO A 62 14.12 -11.93 28.60
N MET A 63 14.34 -10.69 29.03
CA MET A 63 14.38 -10.33 30.46
C MET A 63 13.18 -9.50 30.92
N ILE A 64 12.43 -8.87 30.02
CA ILE A 64 11.27 -8.04 30.35
C ILE A 64 9.99 -8.53 29.67
N GLY A 65 8.85 -8.09 30.17
CA GLY A 65 7.53 -8.39 29.60
C GLY A 65 7.07 -9.84 29.75
N SER A 66 5.89 -10.14 29.21
CA SER A 66 5.19 -11.43 29.36
C SER A 66 5.86 -12.59 28.63
N ASN A 67 6.80 -12.32 27.73
CA ASN A 67 7.60 -13.35 27.06
C ASN A 67 8.84 -13.77 27.86
N SER A 68 9.16 -13.04 28.93
CA SER A 68 10.22 -13.43 29.87
C SER A 68 9.67 -14.31 30.99
N ALA A 69 10.55 -15.11 31.60
CA ALA A 69 10.24 -15.84 32.83
C ALA A 69 10.45 -14.97 34.08
N SER A 70 10.34 -13.65 33.94
CA SER A 70 10.60 -12.70 35.01
C SER A 70 9.41 -12.54 35.94
N THR A 71 9.70 -12.31 37.21
CA THR A 71 8.77 -11.67 38.14
C THR A 71 8.79 -10.17 37.86
N PHE A 72 7.61 -9.56 37.77
CA PHE A 72 7.44 -8.13 37.49
C PHE A 72 6.87 -7.38 38.69
N TYR A 73 7.45 -6.22 38.98
CA TYR A 73 6.95 -5.31 40.00
C TYR A 73 7.01 -3.88 39.48
N ILE A 74 5.95 -3.11 39.70
CA ILE A 74 5.90 -1.69 39.34
C ILE A 74 5.33 -0.84 40.47
N ASN A 75 6.01 0.27 40.74
CA ASN A 75 5.53 1.34 41.60
C ASN A 75 5.46 2.67 40.82
N LYS A 76 5.22 3.79 41.50
CA LYS A 76 5.06 5.10 40.86
C LYS A 76 6.31 5.56 40.07
N ASN A 77 7.49 5.14 40.50
CA ASN A 77 8.76 5.67 40.00
C ASN A 77 9.64 4.63 39.32
N GLN A 78 9.49 3.35 39.66
CA GLN A 78 10.34 2.25 39.19
C GLN A 78 9.51 1.04 38.76
N ALA A 79 9.93 0.43 37.66
CA ALA A 79 9.52 -0.89 37.22
C ALA A 79 10.72 -1.85 37.29
N THR A 80 10.51 -3.07 37.78
CA THR A 80 11.56 -4.06 38.02
C THR A 80 11.13 -5.42 37.51
N TRP A 81 12.00 -6.07 36.74
CA TRP A 81 11.88 -7.46 36.30
C TRP A 81 13.03 -8.27 36.89
N SER A 82 12.77 -9.45 37.43
CA SER A 82 13.85 -10.32 37.94
C SER A 82 13.63 -11.78 37.61
N GLY A 83 14.71 -12.50 37.32
CA GLY A 83 14.65 -13.90 36.96
C GLY A 83 16.02 -14.56 36.93
N GLN A 84 16.04 -15.80 36.42
CA GLN A 84 17.25 -16.59 36.32
C GLN A 84 17.34 -17.27 34.95
N PHE A 85 18.54 -17.28 34.36
CA PHE A 85 18.81 -17.97 33.09
C PHE A 85 20.22 -18.57 33.09
N LEU A 86 20.33 -19.88 32.85
CA LEU A 86 21.61 -20.62 32.77
C LEU A 86 22.62 -20.28 33.91
N GLY A 87 22.11 -20.19 35.14
CA GLY A 87 22.90 -19.90 36.33
C GLY A 87 23.30 -18.43 36.50
N ILE A 88 22.75 -17.51 35.70
CA ILE A 88 22.81 -16.06 35.91
C ILE A 88 21.49 -15.60 36.51
N ASN A 89 21.54 -14.92 37.66
CA ASN A 89 20.39 -14.15 38.12
C ASN A 89 20.47 -12.76 37.51
N TYR A 90 19.37 -12.30 36.94
CA TYR A 90 19.28 -10.97 36.35
C TYR A 90 18.17 -10.16 37.04
N GLN A 91 18.39 -8.86 37.13
CA GLN A 91 17.38 -7.87 37.50
C GLN A 91 17.46 -6.73 36.49
N VAL A 92 16.33 -6.37 35.89
CA VAL A 92 16.18 -5.18 35.04
C VAL A 92 15.36 -4.16 35.80
N ASP A 93 15.89 -2.97 35.99
CA ASP A 93 15.19 -1.84 36.58
C ASP A 93 15.00 -0.73 35.55
N PHE A 94 13.82 -0.12 35.56
CA PHE A 94 13.46 1.01 34.71
C PHE A 94 13.05 2.22 35.56
N GLN A 95 13.60 3.39 35.24
CA GLN A 95 13.22 4.69 35.81
C GLN A 95 13.37 5.82 34.79
N ILE A 96 12.66 6.93 35.02
CA ILE A 96 12.75 8.18 34.26
C ILE A 96 13.29 9.29 35.16
N SER A 97 14.34 9.99 34.73
CA SER A 97 14.91 11.13 35.46
C SER A 97 14.02 12.37 35.39
N GLU A 98 14.29 13.35 36.25
CA GLU A 98 13.59 14.65 36.22
C GLU A 98 13.79 15.41 34.90
N THR A 99 14.85 15.08 34.15
CA THR A 99 15.14 15.64 32.83
C THR A 99 14.47 14.87 31.69
N GLY A 100 13.65 13.85 31.99
CA GLY A 100 12.94 13.05 30.98
C GLY A 100 13.79 11.97 30.30
N VAL A 101 15.00 11.71 30.79
CA VAL A 101 15.85 10.63 30.26
C VAL A 101 15.43 9.34 30.96
N TRP A 102 15.10 8.29 30.20
CA TRP A 102 14.78 6.99 30.77
C TRP A 102 16.00 6.06 30.73
N PHE A 103 16.06 5.16 31.70
CA PHE A 103 17.16 4.23 31.86
C PHE A 103 16.66 2.81 32.08
N TRP A 104 17.32 1.86 31.42
CA TRP A 104 17.19 0.43 31.69
C TRP A 104 18.50 -0.05 32.34
N GLN A 105 18.46 -0.36 33.62
CA GLN A 105 19.58 -0.90 34.39
C GLN A 105 19.46 -2.42 34.50
N VAL A 106 20.39 -3.16 33.91
CA VAL A 106 20.50 -4.61 34.02
C VAL A 106 21.61 -4.95 35.02
N ASN A 107 21.25 -5.58 36.12
CA ASN A 107 22.18 -6.14 37.10
C ASN A 107 22.25 -7.66 36.92
N LEU A 108 23.46 -8.18 36.74
CA LEU A 108 23.73 -9.61 36.52
C LEU A 108 24.62 -10.16 37.63
N THR A 109 24.27 -11.31 38.17
CA THR A 109 25.11 -12.05 39.13
C THR A 109 25.26 -13.50 38.70
N GLY A 110 26.47 -14.03 38.84
CA GLY A 110 26.86 -15.30 38.24
C GLY A 110 28.13 -15.90 38.85
N SER A 111 28.64 -16.94 38.21
CA SER A 111 29.79 -17.73 38.67
C SER A 111 30.90 -17.87 37.62
N GLY A 112 30.93 -16.95 36.64
CA GLY A 112 31.94 -16.90 35.57
C GLY A 112 31.41 -17.15 34.16
N GLN A 113 30.09 -17.10 33.94
CA GLN A 113 29.53 -17.23 32.59
C GLN A 113 29.90 -16.01 31.72
N LYS A 114 30.10 -16.26 30.43
CA LYS A 114 30.38 -15.22 29.43
C LYS A 114 29.06 -14.75 28.82
N VAL A 115 28.78 -13.46 28.92
CA VAL A 115 27.50 -12.89 28.50
C VAL A 115 27.65 -11.60 27.72
N ASP A 116 26.63 -11.26 26.93
CA ASP A 116 26.33 -9.90 26.52
C ASP A 116 24.81 -9.63 26.62
N VAL A 117 24.41 -8.38 26.43
CA VAL A 117 23.01 -7.96 26.44
C VAL A 117 22.68 -7.24 25.14
N LEU A 118 21.56 -7.61 24.54
CA LEU A 118 20.96 -6.88 23.42
C LEU A 118 19.78 -6.05 23.91
N TYR A 119 19.79 -4.77 23.57
CA TYR A 119 18.64 -3.86 23.69
C TYR A 119 17.93 -3.75 22.34
N GLY A 120 16.61 -3.66 22.35
CA GLY A 120 15.80 -3.43 21.16
C GLY A 120 14.57 -2.56 21.46
N GLN A 121 14.26 -1.62 20.58
CA GLN A 121 13.13 -0.69 20.69
C GLN A 121 12.64 -0.25 19.32
N ASP A 122 11.37 -0.49 19.04
CA ASP A 122 10.65 0.04 17.87
C ASP A 122 10.41 1.55 18.02
N ILE A 123 10.46 2.29 16.90
CA ILE A 123 10.39 3.75 16.86
C ILE A 123 9.28 4.22 15.92
N GLY A 124 8.25 4.87 16.48
CA GLY A 124 7.25 5.63 15.74
C GLY A 124 7.67 7.10 15.57
N ASN A 125 8.11 7.74 16.67
CA ASN A 125 8.57 9.13 16.74
C ASN A 125 7.69 10.14 15.97
N ALA A 126 6.38 10.05 16.13
CA ALA A 126 5.42 10.96 15.50
C ALA A 126 4.22 11.19 16.42
N THR A 127 3.29 12.08 16.03
CA THR A 127 2.03 12.19 16.79
C THR A 127 1.32 10.82 16.83
N LYS A 128 0.61 10.54 17.93
CA LYS A 128 -0.09 9.25 18.10
C LYS A 128 -0.98 8.91 16.91
N GLY A 129 -1.79 9.87 16.44
CA GLY A 129 -2.65 9.68 15.27
C GLY A 129 -1.87 9.31 14.01
N ALA A 130 -0.72 9.94 13.77
CA ALA A 130 0.14 9.63 12.62
C ALA A 130 0.72 8.21 12.69
N VAL A 131 1.30 7.81 13.83
CA VAL A 131 1.83 6.44 14.03
C VAL A 131 0.72 5.41 13.84
N ARG A 132 -0.45 5.64 14.45
CA ARG A 132 -1.58 4.70 14.40
C ARG A 132 -2.23 4.64 13.03
N SER A 133 -2.20 5.73 12.26
CA SER A 133 -2.70 5.73 10.87
C SER A 133 -1.89 4.83 9.96
N ASN A 134 -0.56 4.88 10.02
CA ASN A 134 0.33 4.01 9.26
C ASN A 134 1.75 4.04 9.82
N GLU A 135 2.12 2.99 10.55
CA GLU A 135 3.41 2.96 11.19
C GLU A 135 4.59 2.79 10.22
N ALA A 136 4.38 2.07 9.11
CA ALA A 136 5.39 1.85 8.08
C ALA A 136 5.70 3.16 7.34
N TYR A 137 4.67 3.96 7.05
CA TYR A 137 4.81 5.27 6.43
C TYR A 137 5.60 6.23 7.32
N MET A 138 5.32 6.28 8.62
CA MET A 138 6.07 7.14 9.54
C MET A 138 7.55 6.75 9.61
N SER A 139 7.88 5.45 9.60
CA SER A 139 9.28 4.98 9.58
C SER A 139 10.06 5.45 8.35
N GLN A 140 9.42 5.60 7.18
CA GLN A 140 10.08 6.09 5.96
C GLN A 140 10.68 7.50 6.09
N TYR A 141 10.27 8.26 7.10
CA TYR A 141 10.71 9.63 7.37
C TYR A 141 11.48 9.77 8.68
N VAL A 142 11.80 8.67 9.37
CA VAL A 142 12.70 8.69 10.51
C VAL A 142 14.15 8.56 10.02
N ASP A 143 14.94 9.62 10.13
CA ASP A 143 16.37 9.60 9.83
C ASP A 143 17.18 9.07 11.00
N HIS A 144 18.04 8.08 10.79
CA HIS A 144 18.90 7.53 11.82
C HIS A 144 20.35 8.01 11.62
N HIS A 145 20.81 8.91 12.50
CA HIS A 145 22.22 9.31 12.59
C HIS A 145 22.96 8.48 13.63
N VAL A 146 24.16 8.00 13.30
CA VAL A 146 24.96 7.13 14.16
C VAL A 146 26.26 7.83 14.54
N SER A 147 26.44 8.07 15.84
CA SER A 147 27.67 8.63 16.40
C SER A 147 28.49 7.54 17.09
N LYS A 148 29.77 7.39 16.69
CA LYS A 148 30.72 6.43 17.26
C LYS A 148 31.91 7.16 17.86
N GLU A 149 32.08 7.09 19.17
CA GLU A 149 33.18 7.73 19.91
C GLU A 149 33.72 6.79 21.00
N GLU A 150 35.01 6.48 21.00
CA GLU A 150 35.72 5.75 22.08
C GLU A 150 34.90 4.64 22.79
N GLY A 151 34.39 3.67 22.02
CA GLY A 151 33.64 2.52 22.56
C GLY A 151 32.18 2.79 22.91
N SER A 152 31.62 3.96 22.57
CA SER A 152 30.18 4.23 22.61
C SER A 152 29.55 4.28 21.24
N ILE A 153 28.29 3.91 21.17
CA ILE A 153 27.42 4.09 20.02
C ILE A 153 26.18 4.84 20.52
N THR A 154 25.84 5.96 19.86
CA THR A 154 24.59 6.69 20.08
C THR A 154 23.85 6.79 18.76
N ILE A 155 22.56 6.48 18.79
CA ILE A 155 21.68 6.57 17.62
C ILE A 155 20.69 7.70 17.88
N SER A 156 20.65 8.67 16.97
CA SER A 156 19.72 9.80 17.00
C SER A 156 18.73 9.65 15.85
N SER A 157 17.46 9.43 16.17
CA SER A 157 16.38 9.17 15.23
C SER A 157 15.50 10.40 15.08
N ARG A 158 15.62 11.14 13.98
CA ARG A 158 14.89 12.39 13.71
C ARG A 158 13.68 12.13 12.82
N GLN A 159 12.50 12.56 13.22
CA GLN A 159 11.34 12.57 12.33
C GLN A 159 11.42 13.78 11.40
N ASN A 160 11.53 13.52 10.10
CA ASN A 160 11.74 14.53 9.07
C ASN A 160 10.44 15.18 8.60
N GLN A 161 9.28 14.56 8.85
CA GLN A 161 7.98 15.21 8.65
C GLN A 161 7.62 16.03 9.88
N PRO A 162 7.17 17.28 9.72
CA PRO A 162 6.83 18.13 10.85
C PRO A 162 5.65 17.52 11.64
N GLN A 163 5.84 17.40 12.95
CA GLN A 163 4.85 16.97 13.93
C GLN A 163 4.49 18.18 14.79
N ASP A 164 3.27 18.69 14.66
CA ASP A 164 2.83 19.93 15.31
C ASP A 164 3.83 21.10 15.08
N GLY A 165 4.39 21.20 13.87
CA GLY A 165 5.38 22.20 13.48
C GLY A 165 6.81 21.97 13.98
N ASN A 166 7.11 20.84 14.62
CA ASN A 166 8.45 20.47 15.12
C ASN A 166 8.99 19.20 14.45
N PHE A 167 10.29 18.97 14.57
CA PHE A 167 10.97 17.75 14.10
C PHE A 167 11.51 16.96 15.30
N PRO A 168 10.71 16.08 15.91
CA PRO A 168 11.09 15.40 17.14
C PRO A 168 12.23 14.41 16.91
N VAL A 169 13.07 14.22 17.94
CA VAL A 169 14.21 13.29 17.92
C VAL A 169 14.13 12.35 19.11
N VAL A 170 14.45 11.08 18.87
CA VAL A 170 14.70 10.08 19.92
C VAL A 170 16.17 9.71 19.87
N GLU A 171 16.89 9.89 20.98
CA GLU A 171 18.29 9.45 21.10
C GLU A 171 18.40 8.26 22.04
N GLN A 172 19.14 7.22 21.63
CA GLN A 172 19.32 5.98 22.38
C GLN A 172 20.80 5.56 22.43
N GLY A 173 21.22 5.00 23.55
CA GLY A 173 22.60 4.55 23.75
C GLY A 173 22.80 3.77 25.04
N SER A 174 24.06 3.65 25.48
CA SER A 174 24.43 3.00 26.74
C SER A 174 25.52 3.77 27.48
N LEU A 175 25.52 3.67 28.82
CA LEU A 175 26.64 4.10 29.66
C LEU A 175 27.78 3.07 29.68
N ASN A 176 27.52 1.86 29.21
CA ASN A 176 28.50 0.80 28.99
C ASN A 176 28.93 0.77 27.52
N SER A 177 30.05 0.11 27.23
CA SER A 177 30.56 0.02 25.86
C SER A 177 29.65 -0.83 24.96
N LEU A 178 29.39 -0.30 23.76
CA LEU A 178 28.61 -0.96 22.72
C LEU A 178 29.52 -1.35 21.56
N VAL A 179 29.31 -2.56 21.03
CA VAL A 179 30.14 -3.14 19.95
C VAL A 179 29.40 -3.24 18.62
N ALA A 180 28.06 -3.25 18.64
CA ALA A 180 27.26 -3.29 17.43
C ALA A 180 25.87 -2.64 17.59
N PHE A 181 25.25 -2.32 16.45
CA PHE A 181 23.88 -1.79 16.38
C PHE A 181 23.15 -2.26 15.11
N SER A 182 21.83 -2.06 15.05
CA SER A 182 21.01 -2.09 13.83
C SER A 182 19.86 -1.08 13.96
N THR A 183 19.25 -0.64 12.86
CA THR A 183 18.24 0.43 12.86
C THR A 183 16.88 0.05 12.29
N ASP A 184 16.76 -1.13 11.68
CA ASP A 184 15.48 -1.62 11.16
C ASP A 184 15.18 -3.05 11.63
N GLY A 185 13.91 -3.34 11.87
CA GLY A 185 13.45 -4.62 12.41
C GLY A 185 13.69 -5.79 11.47
N TYR A 186 13.86 -5.56 10.15
CA TYR A 186 14.29 -6.61 9.24
C TYR A 186 15.74 -7.06 9.50
N GLN A 187 16.61 -6.19 10.03
CA GLN A 187 17.97 -6.58 10.45
C GLN A 187 17.93 -7.39 11.75
N PHE A 188 16.99 -7.08 12.65
CA PHE A 188 16.90 -7.72 13.96
C PHE A 188 16.11 -9.04 13.93
N PHE A 189 14.86 -8.98 13.48
CA PHE A 189 13.95 -10.11 13.45
C PHE A 189 14.23 -11.03 12.25
N GLY A 190 14.50 -10.44 11.08
CA GLY A 190 14.71 -11.16 9.82
C GLY A 190 13.41 -11.63 9.17
N ARG A 191 13.42 -11.81 7.84
CA ARG A 191 12.27 -12.27 7.05
C ARG A 191 11.75 -13.64 7.50
N GLN A 192 12.66 -14.48 8.02
CA GLN A 192 12.37 -15.82 8.53
C GLN A 192 11.52 -15.80 9.82
N TYR A 193 11.42 -14.67 10.52
CA TYR A 193 10.58 -14.56 11.73
C TYR A 193 9.14 -15.00 11.46
N LYS A 194 8.62 -14.75 10.26
CA LYS A 194 7.27 -15.16 9.82
C LYS A 194 7.01 -16.66 9.95
N GLU A 195 8.06 -17.48 9.86
CA GLU A 195 8.02 -18.93 10.06
C GLU A 195 8.54 -19.32 11.45
N THR A 196 9.70 -18.80 11.85
CA THR A 196 10.42 -19.30 13.04
C THR A 196 9.89 -18.72 14.35
N ASN A 197 9.17 -17.60 14.30
CA ASN A 197 8.79 -16.79 15.45
C ASN A 197 9.97 -16.36 16.35
N GLN A 198 11.20 -16.39 15.80
CA GLN A 198 12.44 -16.11 16.52
C GLN A 198 13.25 -15.06 15.77
N ALA A 199 13.72 -14.03 16.49
CA ALA A 199 14.55 -13.00 15.90
C ALA A 199 15.93 -13.55 15.49
N GLN A 200 16.28 -13.37 14.22
CA GLN A 200 17.51 -13.92 13.63
C GLN A 200 18.78 -13.37 14.31
N ALA A 201 18.79 -12.08 14.67
CA ALA A 201 19.93 -11.42 15.28
C ALA A 201 20.34 -12.01 16.65
N LEU A 202 19.42 -12.66 17.37
CA LEU A 202 19.71 -13.27 18.67
C LEU A 202 20.76 -14.38 18.59
N LYS A 203 20.84 -15.05 17.43
CA LYS A 203 21.78 -16.16 17.18
C LYS A 203 23.08 -15.71 16.49
N GLN A 204 23.23 -14.43 16.18
CA GLN A 204 24.40 -13.88 15.48
C GLN A 204 25.41 -13.30 16.47
N ASP A 205 26.70 -13.43 16.21
CA ASP A 205 27.73 -12.87 17.10
C ASP A 205 27.62 -11.35 17.23
N PHE A 206 27.31 -10.66 16.13
CA PHE A 206 27.17 -9.20 16.08
C PHE A 206 25.88 -8.78 15.37
N LEU A 207 25.29 -7.67 15.83
CA LEU A 207 24.30 -6.93 15.04
C LEU A 207 24.92 -6.38 13.74
N ALA A 208 24.08 -6.06 12.76
CA ALA A 208 24.48 -5.72 11.38
C ALA A 208 25.49 -4.58 11.25
N ASN A 209 25.55 -3.66 12.23
CA ASN A 209 26.50 -2.55 12.29
C ASN A 209 26.38 -1.53 11.15
N GLU A 210 25.19 -1.45 10.54
CA GLU A 210 24.84 -0.57 9.42
C GLU A 210 23.47 0.09 9.68
N VAL A 211 23.25 1.25 9.07
CA VAL A 211 21.92 1.88 9.03
C VAL A 211 21.15 1.28 7.86
N TYR A 212 19.97 0.75 8.14
CA TYR A 212 18.99 0.42 7.12
C TYR A 212 17.76 1.32 7.31
N GLN A 213 17.46 2.13 6.30
CA GLN A 213 16.27 2.98 6.24
C GLN A 213 15.16 2.26 5.48
N TYR A 214 14.16 1.76 6.22
CA TYR A 214 13.01 1.07 5.62
C TYR A 214 11.72 1.36 6.40
N GLU A 215 10.87 0.37 6.60
CA GLU A 215 9.49 0.52 7.08
C GLU A 215 9.26 -0.05 8.48
N PHE A 216 10.32 -0.48 9.16
CA PHE A 216 10.23 -0.98 10.53
C PHE A 216 11.36 -0.39 11.38
N ALA A 217 11.33 0.92 11.62
CA ALA A 217 12.33 1.61 12.43
C ALA A 217 12.46 0.93 13.81
N TYR A 218 13.62 0.33 14.07
CA TYR A 218 13.88 -0.50 15.24
C TYR A 218 15.36 -0.40 15.64
N ILE A 219 15.62 0.31 16.73
CA ILE A 219 16.98 0.48 17.23
C ILE A 219 17.34 -0.72 18.09
N ALA A 220 18.38 -1.45 17.68
CA ALA A 220 19.00 -2.48 18.50
C ALA A 220 20.45 -2.12 18.83
N LEU A 221 20.87 -2.40 20.06
CA LEU A 221 22.22 -2.11 20.58
C LEU A 221 22.79 -3.35 21.27
N GLN A 222 24.07 -3.64 21.02
CA GLN A 222 24.77 -4.77 21.61
C GLN A 222 25.92 -4.32 22.49
N THR A 223 25.94 -4.80 23.74
CA THR A 223 27.05 -4.55 24.66
C THR A 223 28.29 -5.34 24.31
N GLN A 224 29.45 -4.86 24.76
CA GLN A 224 30.64 -5.70 24.81
C GLN A 224 30.41 -6.93 25.71
N MET A 225 30.93 -8.09 25.29
CA MET A 225 30.91 -9.30 26.12
C MET A 225 31.67 -9.11 27.43
N CYS A 226 31.13 -9.64 28.53
CA CYS A 226 31.75 -9.65 29.86
C CYS A 226 31.68 -11.05 30.50
N ILE A 227 32.47 -11.26 31.56
CA ILE A 227 32.44 -12.47 32.39
C ILE A 227 31.79 -12.10 33.72
N VAL A 228 30.67 -12.75 34.06
CA VAL A 228 29.91 -12.46 35.28
C VAL A 228 30.46 -13.29 36.44
N SER A 229 31.57 -12.85 37.03
CA SER A 229 32.14 -13.44 38.26
C SER A 229 31.79 -12.64 39.53
N GLU A 230 31.43 -11.37 39.35
CA GLU A 230 30.92 -10.46 40.37
C GLU A 230 29.68 -9.74 39.81
N GLU A 231 29.01 -8.96 40.64
CA GLU A 231 27.85 -8.17 40.21
C GLU A 231 28.23 -7.26 39.05
N THR A 232 27.59 -7.47 37.89
CA THR A 232 27.85 -6.74 36.66
C THR A 232 26.66 -5.85 36.32
N LYS A 233 26.91 -4.56 36.13
CA LYS A 233 25.88 -3.57 35.82
C LYS A 233 26.00 -3.06 34.39
N ILE A 234 24.90 -3.11 33.65
CA ILE A 234 24.75 -2.61 32.29
C ILE A 234 23.61 -1.60 32.26
N VAL A 235 23.81 -0.43 31.66
CA VAL A 235 22.80 0.64 31.62
C VAL A 235 22.58 1.13 30.20
N PHE A 236 21.37 0.97 29.68
CA PHE A 236 20.91 1.63 28.46
C PHE A 236 20.12 2.88 28.81
N TYR A 237 20.08 3.84 27.90
CA TYR A 237 19.30 5.06 28.05
C TYR A 237 18.56 5.41 26.76
N GLY A 238 17.49 6.18 26.91
CA GLY A 238 16.98 6.98 25.81
C GLY A 238 16.41 8.31 26.29
N THR A 239 16.23 9.23 25.35
CA THR A 239 15.70 10.57 25.60
C THR A 239 15.00 11.12 24.37
N THR A 240 14.09 12.07 24.57
CA THR A 240 13.39 12.78 23.50
C THR A 240 13.81 14.24 23.45
N ILE A 241 14.05 14.76 22.24
CA ILE A 241 14.25 16.18 21.98
C ILE A 241 13.06 16.65 21.14
N LYS A 242 12.38 17.70 21.61
CA LYS A 242 11.14 18.19 20.99
C LYS A 242 11.32 18.63 19.54
N ASN A 243 12.44 19.27 19.21
CA ASN A 243 12.66 19.84 17.89
C ASN A 243 14.14 19.88 17.53
N GLN A 244 14.46 19.45 16.31
CA GLN A 244 15.77 19.61 15.68
C GLN A 244 15.57 20.00 14.21
N SER A 245 15.62 21.29 13.91
CA SER A 245 15.34 21.80 12.56
C SER A 245 16.50 21.66 11.58
N THR A 246 17.71 21.37 12.06
CA THR A 246 18.91 21.17 11.24
C THR A 246 19.33 19.70 11.21
N VAL A 247 20.23 19.36 10.30
CA VAL A 247 20.88 18.05 10.25
C VAL A 247 21.52 17.71 11.60
N ILE A 248 21.47 16.45 11.99
CA ILE A 248 22.16 15.93 13.17
C ILE A 248 23.56 15.49 12.73
N GLU A 249 24.59 16.07 13.34
CA GLU A 249 26.00 15.72 13.07
C GLU A 249 26.66 15.02 14.27
N HIS A 250 26.13 15.24 15.46
CA HIS A 250 26.63 14.73 16.74
C HIS A 250 25.45 14.51 17.69
N PRO A 251 25.62 13.74 18.78
CA PRO A 251 24.57 13.57 19.79
C PRO A 251 24.11 14.91 20.36
N LEU A 252 22.80 15.09 20.50
CA LEU A 252 22.18 16.33 20.98
C LEU A 252 22.29 16.49 22.49
N LEU A 253 22.39 15.39 23.25
CA LEU A 253 22.76 15.40 24.66
C LEU A 253 24.16 14.81 24.88
N SER A 254 24.96 15.46 25.73
CA SER A 254 26.28 14.93 26.08
C SER A 254 26.18 13.72 27.02
N LYS A 255 27.15 12.80 26.93
CA LYS A 255 27.26 11.68 27.89
C LYS A 255 27.35 12.15 29.34
N VAL A 256 27.92 13.32 29.60
CA VAL A 256 28.02 13.90 30.95
C VAL A 256 26.63 14.24 31.49
N GLU A 257 25.76 14.81 30.66
CA GLU A 257 24.38 15.10 31.03
C GLU A 257 23.57 13.82 31.27
N ILE A 258 23.71 12.82 30.38
CA ILE A 258 23.09 11.50 30.56
C ILE A 258 23.56 10.83 31.84
N LYS A 259 24.88 10.83 32.11
CA LYS A 259 25.46 10.24 33.33
C LYS A 259 24.97 10.98 34.58
N LYS A 260 24.90 12.31 34.55
CA LYS A 260 24.36 13.11 35.64
C LYS A 260 22.88 12.81 35.89
N ALA A 261 22.08 12.64 34.83
CA ALA A 261 20.69 12.24 34.96
C ALA A 261 20.57 10.85 35.60
N TYR A 262 21.40 9.89 35.19
CA TYR A 262 21.44 8.56 35.81
C TYR A 262 21.87 8.60 37.28
N ASP A 263 22.91 9.35 37.62
CA ASP A 263 23.43 9.48 38.99
C ASP A 263 22.47 10.21 39.94
N SER A 264 21.47 10.92 39.40
CA SER A 264 20.40 11.55 40.18
C SER A 264 19.29 10.58 40.60
N LEU A 265 19.23 9.39 40.00
CA LEU A 265 18.18 8.41 40.27
C LEU A 265 18.43 7.68 41.59
N ASN A 266 17.34 7.41 42.31
CA ASN A 266 17.38 6.59 43.51
C ASN A 266 16.72 5.25 43.20
N TRP A 267 17.53 4.22 43.02
CA TRP A 267 17.06 2.86 42.74
C TRP A 267 16.60 2.17 44.02
N GLU A 268 15.43 1.52 43.98
CA GLU A 268 14.98 0.68 45.09
C GLU A 268 15.67 -0.69 45.03
N ASP A 269 16.44 -1.04 46.07
CA ASP A 269 17.24 -2.29 46.12
C ASP A 269 16.42 -3.58 46.35
N ARG A 270 15.12 -3.49 46.68
CA ARG A 270 14.35 -4.66 47.16
C ARG A 270 13.32 -5.14 46.14
N VAL A 271 13.51 -6.38 45.67
CA VAL A 271 12.46 -7.21 45.06
C VAL A 271 11.31 -7.34 46.06
N LYS A 272 10.21 -6.65 45.80
CA LYS A 272 8.93 -6.85 46.48
C LYS A 272 8.20 -8.03 45.80
N ALA A 273 7.14 -8.55 46.42
CA ALA A 273 6.32 -9.59 45.78
C ALA A 273 5.80 -9.06 44.43
N GLY A 274 6.34 -9.59 43.33
CA GLY A 274 5.95 -9.29 41.96
C GLY A 274 4.89 -10.25 41.43
N SER A 275 4.33 -9.94 40.28
CA SER A 275 3.48 -10.85 39.51
C SER A 275 4.33 -11.68 38.56
N GLU A 276 3.96 -12.94 38.38
CA GLU A 276 4.43 -13.77 37.28
C GLU A 276 3.32 -13.84 36.24
N SER A 277 3.69 -13.79 34.96
CA SER A 277 2.76 -14.01 33.85
C SER A 277 2.94 -15.43 33.33
N PHE A 278 1.85 -16.19 33.25
CA PHE A 278 1.86 -17.51 32.66
C PHE A 278 0.92 -17.54 31.46
N LYS A 279 1.43 -18.04 30.33
CA LYS A 279 0.67 -18.26 29.10
C LYS A 279 0.47 -19.75 28.90
N ASN A 280 -0.75 -20.16 28.59
CA ASN A 280 -1.03 -21.51 28.11
C ASN A 280 -0.90 -21.61 26.58
N LEU A 281 0.21 -21.08 26.06
CA LEU A 281 0.54 -21.06 24.64
C LEU A 281 1.76 -21.95 24.39
N GLY A 282 1.71 -22.73 23.32
CA GLY A 282 2.87 -23.43 22.78
C GLY A 282 3.44 -22.70 21.56
N GLU A 283 4.51 -23.25 20.99
CA GLU A 283 5.09 -22.73 19.75
C GLU A 283 4.05 -22.63 18.63
N PRO A 284 4.11 -21.63 17.73
CA PRO A 284 3.24 -21.59 16.57
C PRO A 284 3.26 -22.89 15.76
N ILE A 285 2.14 -23.22 15.12
CA ILE A 285 2.07 -24.29 14.13
C ILE A 285 2.44 -23.68 12.78
N THR A 286 3.50 -24.22 12.19
CA THR A 286 3.88 -23.97 10.80
C THR A 286 3.76 -25.25 9.98
N GLY A 287 3.39 -25.11 8.71
CA GLY A 287 3.25 -26.22 7.79
C GLY A 287 4.62 -26.77 7.34
N GLU A 288 4.74 -28.09 7.27
CA GLU A 288 5.88 -28.74 6.64
C GLU A 288 5.90 -28.48 5.13
N PRO A 289 7.06 -28.42 4.46
CA PRO A 289 7.11 -28.32 3.00
C PRO A 289 6.30 -29.44 2.32
N LEU A 290 5.57 -29.08 1.27
CA LEU A 290 4.94 -30.05 0.38
C LEU A 290 6.01 -30.68 -0.53
N THR A 291 5.90 -31.98 -0.76
CA THR A 291 6.69 -32.70 -1.77
C THR A 291 6.11 -32.44 -3.17
N ASP A 292 6.90 -32.67 -4.21
CA ASP A 292 6.43 -32.51 -5.60
C ASP A 292 5.18 -33.36 -5.88
N THR A 293 5.10 -34.59 -5.36
CA THR A 293 3.92 -35.44 -5.50
C THR A 293 2.69 -34.87 -4.79
N GLU A 294 2.84 -34.36 -3.56
CA GLU A 294 1.73 -33.72 -2.85
C GLU A 294 1.28 -32.42 -3.54
N LEU A 295 2.21 -31.67 -4.14
CA LEU A 295 1.88 -30.50 -4.96
C LEU A 295 1.11 -30.89 -6.22
N ASP A 296 1.53 -31.93 -6.93
CA ASP A 296 0.83 -32.42 -8.12
C ASP A 296 -0.57 -32.99 -7.79
N ASP A 297 -0.72 -33.62 -6.62
CA ASP A 297 -2.00 -34.14 -6.14
C ASP A 297 -2.97 -33.01 -5.75
N LEU A 298 -2.48 -31.95 -5.10
CA LEU A 298 -3.28 -30.77 -4.72
C LEU A 298 -3.56 -29.86 -5.92
N PHE A 299 -2.57 -29.68 -6.79
CA PHE A 299 -2.55 -28.73 -7.90
C PHE A 299 -2.04 -29.42 -9.18
N PRO A 300 -2.89 -30.22 -9.85
CA PRO A 300 -2.49 -31.01 -11.01
C PRO A 300 -2.18 -30.18 -12.26
N LYS A 301 -2.62 -28.91 -12.30
CA LYS A 301 -2.32 -27.96 -13.36
C LYS A 301 -1.63 -26.74 -12.77
N GLN A 302 -0.37 -26.55 -13.16
CA GLN A 302 0.47 -25.45 -12.71
C GLN A 302 0.95 -24.66 -13.93
N GLU A 303 0.56 -23.40 -14.01
CA GLU A 303 0.91 -22.46 -15.07
C GLU A 303 1.83 -21.36 -14.54
N GLN A 304 2.62 -20.76 -15.44
CA GLN A 304 3.57 -19.67 -15.12
C GLN A 304 4.43 -19.96 -13.86
N VAL A 305 4.93 -21.20 -13.75
CA VAL A 305 5.65 -21.70 -12.58
C VAL A 305 6.91 -20.85 -12.33
N GLU A 306 6.99 -20.25 -11.15
CA GLU A 306 8.17 -19.54 -10.66
C GLU A 306 9.02 -20.48 -9.80
N ARG A 307 10.34 -20.47 -10.03
CA ARG A 307 11.29 -21.26 -9.26
C ARG A 307 12.34 -20.40 -8.58
N ILE A 308 12.63 -20.70 -7.31
CA ILE A 308 13.70 -20.09 -6.53
C ILE A 308 14.69 -21.20 -6.17
N ASN A 309 15.96 -21.04 -6.57
CA ASN A 309 17.01 -22.05 -6.35
C ASN A 309 16.61 -23.46 -6.84
N GLY A 310 15.90 -23.53 -7.98
CA GLY A 310 15.44 -24.78 -8.60
C GLY A 310 14.13 -25.37 -8.03
N LYS A 311 13.67 -24.89 -6.86
CA LYS A 311 12.41 -25.33 -6.24
C LYS A 311 11.24 -24.49 -6.69
N VAL A 312 10.06 -25.09 -6.83
CA VAL A 312 8.81 -24.35 -7.06
C VAL A 312 8.60 -23.37 -5.90
N ALA A 313 8.27 -22.14 -6.23
CA ALA A 313 8.03 -21.06 -5.26
C ALA A 313 6.60 -20.55 -5.36
N SER A 314 6.09 -20.41 -6.58
CA SER A 314 4.70 -20.07 -6.84
C SER A 314 4.29 -20.46 -8.25
N PHE A 315 2.98 -20.52 -8.51
CA PHE A 315 2.40 -20.80 -9.82
C PHE A 315 0.95 -20.30 -9.88
N PHE A 316 0.32 -20.43 -11.04
CA PHE A 316 -1.10 -20.20 -11.24
C PHE A 316 -1.83 -21.50 -11.59
N THR A 317 -3.13 -21.58 -11.29
CA THR A 317 -4.03 -22.69 -11.66
C THR A 317 -4.84 -22.34 -12.91
N ASP A 318 -5.65 -23.27 -13.43
CA ASP A 318 -6.47 -23.07 -14.63
C ASP A 318 -7.67 -22.14 -14.42
N ASP A 319 -8.05 -21.87 -13.16
CA ASP A 319 -9.00 -20.82 -12.76
C ASP A 319 -8.30 -19.52 -12.29
N TYR A 320 -7.02 -19.36 -12.64
CA TYR A 320 -6.20 -18.18 -12.37
C TYR A 320 -5.91 -17.91 -10.90
N HIS A 321 -6.11 -18.89 -10.00
CA HIS A 321 -5.66 -18.76 -8.62
C HIS A 321 -4.15 -18.67 -8.58
N HIS A 322 -3.62 -17.91 -7.62
CA HIS A 322 -2.19 -17.85 -7.37
C HIS A 322 -1.83 -18.68 -6.15
N VAL A 323 -1.01 -19.70 -6.33
CA VAL A 323 -0.51 -20.55 -5.25
C VAL A 323 0.91 -20.15 -4.90
N VAL A 324 1.15 -19.93 -3.61
CA VAL A 324 2.43 -19.51 -3.05
C VAL A 324 2.89 -20.55 -2.03
N LEU A 325 4.13 -21.01 -2.16
CA LEU A 325 4.75 -21.89 -1.18
C LEU A 325 5.53 -21.09 -0.14
N LYS A 326 5.64 -21.64 1.06
CA LYS A 326 6.25 -20.94 2.20
C LYS A 326 7.68 -20.48 1.93
N GLU A 327 8.42 -21.21 1.10
CA GLU A 327 9.78 -20.87 0.68
C GLU A 327 9.84 -19.51 -0.01
N LYS A 328 8.80 -19.10 -0.74
CA LYS A 328 8.74 -17.77 -1.35
C LYS A 328 8.54 -16.70 -0.29
N GLU A 329 7.59 -16.93 0.62
CA GLU A 329 7.20 -15.97 1.66
C GLU A 329 8.36 -15.63 2.61
N ILE A 330 9.13 -16.62 3.07
CA ILE A 330 10.27 -16.39 3.99
C ILE A 330 11.45 -15.68 3.32
N ASN A 331 11.50 -15.63 1.98
CA ASN A 331 12.52 -14.90 1.23
C ASN A 331 12.09 -13.47 0.88
N MET A 332 10.81 -13.11 1.06
CA MET A 332 10.27 -11.78 0.76
C MET A 332 10.19 -10.88 1.98
N GLU A 333 10.42 -9.57 1.78
CA GLU A 333 10.21 -8.55 2.81
C GLU A 333 8.72 -8.36 3.07
N ARG A 334 7.97 -7.94 2.05
CA ARG A 334 6.52 -7.76 2.12
C ARG A 334 5.81 -9.11 2.15
N ALA A 335 4.89 -9.30 3.09
CA ALA A 335 4.17 -10.55 3.26
C ALA A 335 3.05 -10.73 2.24
N HIS A 336 2.89 -11.92 1.65
CA HIS A 336 1.78 -12.21 0.76
C HIS A 336 0.44 -11.99 1.46
N GLY A 337 -0.46 -11.27 0.77
CA GLY A 337 -1.79 -10.95 1.27
C GLY A 337 -2.77 -10.66 0.15
N HIS A 338 -4.05 -10.63 0.50
CA HIS A 338 -5.15 -10.44 -0.43
C HIS A 338 -6.30 -9.69 0.24
N ILE A 339 -7.12 -9.00 -0.55
CA ILE A 339 -8.34 -8.31 -0.11
C ILE A 339 -9.49 -9.00 -0.82
N LEU A 340 -10.49 -9.47 -0.08
CA LEU A 340 -11.67 -10.12 -0.64
C LEU A 340 -12.85 -9.16 -0.62
N LEU A 341 -13.55 -9.03 -1.74
CA LEU A 341 -14.80 -8.28 -1.83
C LEU A 341 -15.97 -9.27 -1.91
N SER A 342 -17.02 -9.04 -1.14
CA SER A 342 -18.34 -9.60 -1.47
C SER A 342 -18.89 -8.89 -2.71
N GLY A 343 -19.94 -9.44 -3.30
CA GLY A 343 -20.71 -8.69 -4.28
C GLY A 343 -20.14 -8.66 -5.69
N THR A 344 -21.02 -8.31 -6.62
CA THR A 344 -20.68 -8.00 -8.02
C THR A 344 -21.20 -6.63 -8.43
N GLU A 345 -21.60 -5.80 -7.45
CA GLU A 345 -22.12 -4.46 -7.71
C GLU A 345 -20.97 -3.52 -8.09
N LEU A 346 -21.25 -2.60 -9.02
CA LEU A 346 -20.33 -1.52 -9.41
C LEU A 346 -20.79 -0.16 -8.91
N ASP A 347 -21.88 -0.10 -8.14
CA ASP A 347 -22.43 1.12 -7.59
C ASP A 347 -21.96 1.32 -6.15
N VAL A 348 -21.27 2.42 -5.87
CA VAL A 348 -20.78 2.76 -4.53
C VAL A 348 -21.88 3.03 -3.51
N GLU A 349 -23.10 3.33 -3.97
CA GLU A 349 -24.28 3.44 -3.09
C GLU A 349 -24.72 2.08 -2.54
N GLN A 350 -24.23 0.97 -3.12
CA GLN A 350 -24.42 -0.40 -2.64
C GLN A 350 -23.10 -0.94 -2.06
N PRO A 351 -22.70 -0.49 -0.86
CA PRO A 351 -21.37 -0.76 -0.31
C PRO A 351 -21.07 -2.26 -0.19
N GLU A 352 -19.83 -2.63 -0.52
CA GLU A 352 -19.37 -4.01 -0.41
C GLU A 352 -18.86 -4.35 0.98
N LEU A 353 -19.00 -5.63 1.36
CA LEU A 353 -18.29 -6.22 2.50
C LEU A 353 -16.90 -6.59 2.01
N SER A 354 -15.87 -6.18 2.75
CA SER A 354 -14.49 -6.48 2.44
C SER A 354 -13.78 -7.11 3.63
N THR A 355 -12.78 -7.95 3.38
CA THR A 355 -11.82 -8.42 4.38
C THR A 355 -10.43 -8.57 3.80
N THR A 356 -9.41 -8.28 4.60
CA THR A 356 -8.00 -8.48 4.23
C THR A 356 -7.45 -9.74 4.90
N VAL A 357 -6.70 -10.54 4.14
CA VAL A 357 -6.11 -11.81 4.59
C VAL A 357 -4.62 -11.88 4.25
N TYR A 358 -3.84 -12.63 5.04
CA TYR A 358 -2.41 -12.81 4.79
C TYR A 358 -1.96 -14.25 4.98
N MET A 359 -0.90 -14.62 4.25
CA MET A 359 -0.34 -15.97 4.25
C MET A 359 0.04 -16.46 5.65
N TYR A 360 0.58 -15.59 6.50
CA TYR A 360 1.09 -15.93 7.84
C TYR A 360 0.01 -16.19 8.92
N GLY A 361 -1.14 -16.74 8.53
CA GLY A 361 -2.22 -17.14 9.44
C GLY A 361 -3.04 -15.96 9.97
N LEU A 362 -3.33 -14.96 9.12
CA LEU A 362 -4.33 -13.93 9.39
C LEU A 362 -5.51 -14.17 8.45
N PHE A 363 -6.55 -14.81 8.98
CA PHE A 363 -7.62 -15.41 8.17
C PHE A 363 -8.72 -14.43 7.77
N ASN A 364 -8.91 -13.38 8.57
CA ASN A 364 -9.71 -12.20 8.28
C ASN A 364 -9.17 -11.01 9.08
N SER A 365 -9.04 -9.84 8.49
CA SER A 365 -8.71 -8.57 9.16
C SER A 365 -9.44 -7.44 8.45
N GLN A 366 -9.55 -6.28 9.09
CA GLN A 366 -10.23 -5.12 8.52
C GLN A 366 -11.57 -5.49 7.86
N ILE A 367 -12.39 -6.30 8.54
CA ILE A 367 -13.73 -6.62 8.04
C ILE A 367 -14.55 -5.33 8.07
N VAL A 368 -15.01 -4.88 6.91
CA VAL A 368 -15.71 -3.59 6.74
C VAL A 368 -16.87 -3.73 5.78
N LEU A 369 -17.98 -3.05 6.05
CA LEU A 369 -19.05 -2.85 5.09
C LEU A 369 -19.03 -1.37 4.66
N GLY A 370 -18.70 -1.10 3.40
CA GLY A 370 -18.50 0.26 2.91
C GLY A 370 -17.23 0.90 3.48
N ASN A 371 -17.38 1.90 4.35
CA ASN A 371 -16.24 2.70 4.84
C ASN A 371 -15.13 1.84 5.47
N THR A 372 -13.93 1.85 4.87
CA THR A 372 -12.83 0.97 5.30
C THR A 372 -12.09 1.42 6.56
N SER A 373 -12.35 2.65 7.01
CA SER A 373 -11.73 3.25 8.20
C SER A 373 -12.65 3.17 9.41
N MET A 374 -13.92 3.55 9.24
CA MET A 374 -14.87 3.73 10.34
C MET A 374 -15.78 2.51 10.55
N ASN A 375 -16.37 1.96 9.49
CA ASN A 375 -17.36 0.87 9.56
C ASN A 375 -16.72 -0.50 9.80
N LYS A 376 -15.71 -0.56 10.67
CA LYS A 376 -14.79 -1.69 10.81
C LYS A 376 -15.21 -2.62 11.95
N LEU A 377 -15.49 -3.87 11.63
CA LEU A 377 -15.74 -4.93 12.61
C LEU A 377 -14.45 -5.39 13.29
N MET A 378 -13.35 -5.59 12.54
CA MET A 378 -12.10 -6.18 13.06
C MET A 378 -10.88 -5.33 12.77
N SER A 379 -9.87 -5.39 13.63
CA SER A 379 -8.62 -4.62 13.50
C SER A 379 -7.83 -4.93 12.21
N ASN A 380 -6.96 -3.99 11.83
CA ASN A 380 -6.06 -4.08 10.70
C ASN A 380 -4.87 -4.99 11.00
N SER A 381 -4.21 -5.48 9.95
CA SER A 381 -2.87 -6.05 10.08
C SER A 381 -1.85 -4.92 10.26
N ARG A 382 -0.99 -5.04 11.27
CA ARG A 382 0.13 -4.14 11.53
C ARG A 382 1.43 -4.91 11.49
N ASN A 383 2.47 -4.29 10.98
CA ASN A 383 3.80 -4.88 10.77
C ASN A 383 3.84 -6.12 9.84
N SER A 384 4.67 -6.06 8.80
CA SER A 384 4.76 -7.10 7.77
C SER A 384 5.46 -8.40 8.21
N LEU A 385 6.07 -8.44 9.39
CA LEU A 385 6.70 -9.65 9.96
C LEU A 385 5.77 -10.44 10.89
N ASN A 386 4.52 -10.00 11.10
CA ASN A 386 3.54 -10.69 11.96
C ASN A 386 4.07 -10.89 13.40
N ILE A 387 4.75 -9.87 13.95
CA ILE A 387 5.25 -9.88 15.33
C ILE A 387 4.07 -9.85 16.30
N MET A 388 3.18 -8.87 16.14
CA MET A 388 1.91 -8.80 16.84
C MET A 388 0.88 -9.65 16.11
N LYS A 389 0.39 -10.70 16.76
CA LYS A 389 -0.53 -11.71 16.20
C LYS A 389 -1.92 -11.61 16.79
N GLN A 390 -2.19 -10.65 17.69
CA GLN A 390 -3.52 -10.39 18.23
C GLN A 390 -4.54 -9.92 17.17
N SER A 391 -4.08 -9.29 16.08
CA SER A 391 -4.94 -8.62 15.10
C SER A 391 -5.88 -9.56 14.35
N GLY A 392 -7.06 -9.01 14.00
CA GLY A 392 -8.08 -9.64 13.19
C GLY A 392 -8.60 -10.98 13.75
N GLN A 393 -8.76 -11.95 12.87
CA GLN A 393 -9.21 -13.30 13.14
C GLN A 393 -8.05 -14.30 13.02
N ARG A 394 -7.78 -15.03 14.12
CA ARG A 394 -6.73 -16.07 14.19
C ARG A 394 -7.32 -17.39 14.65
N ILE A 395 -6.63 -18.48 14.34
CA ILE A 395 -7.02 -19.84 14.73
C ILE A 395 -5.90 -20.46 15.56
N TYR A 396 -6.30 -21.02 16.70
CA TYR A 396 -5.46 -21.83 17.58
C TYR A 396 -5.97 -23.26 17.59
N ILE A 397 -5.06 -24.22 17.62
CA ILE A 397 -5.37 -25.65 17.79
C ILE A 397 -4.83 -26.10 19.15
N LYS A 398 -5.67 -26.81 19.91
CA LYS A 398 -5.23 -27.44 21.16
C LYS A 398 -4.38 -28.68 20.86
N MET A 399 -3.13 -28.70 21.30
CA MET A 399 -2.20 -29.83 21.17
C MET A 399 -1.64 -30.20 22.56
N GLY A 400 -2.09 -31.33 23.10
CA GLY A 400 -1.87 -31.64 24.52
C GLY A 400 -2.60 -30.64 25.41
N GLU A 401 -1.88 -30.04 26.37
CA GLU A 401 -2.44 -29.03 27.28
C GLU A 401 -2.34 -27.60 26.73
N GLN A 402 -1.53 -27.38 25.68
CA GLN A 402 -1.22 -26.05 25.15
C GLN A 402 -2.06 -25.69 23.93
N TRP A 403 -2.30 -24.38 23.76
CA TRP A 403 -2.86 -23.81 22.55
C TRP A 403 -1.75 -23.33 21.62
N ARG A 404 -1.83 -23.67 20.33
CA ARG A 404 -0.83 -23.28 19.34
C ARG A 404 -1.50 -22.54 18.19
N ILE A 405 -1.08 -21.32 17.91
CA ILE A 405 -1.60 -20.49 16.82
C ILE A 405 -1.12 -21.03 15.46
N LEU A 406 -2.00 -21.05 14.46
CA LEU A 406 -1.62 -21.28 13.06
C LEU A 406 -0.95 -20.02 12.50
N THR A 407 0.28 -20.14 11.97
CA THR A 407 1.00 -19.03 11.33
C THR A 407 1.36 -19.34 9.88
N MET A 408 2.58 -19.79 9.60
CA MET A 408 3.05 -20.02 8.22
C MET A 408 2.51 -21.36 7.67
N PRO A 409 1.64 -21.39 6.65
CA PRO A 409 1.19 -22.62 6.03
C PRO A 409 2.28 -23.23 5.15
N SER A 410 2.04 -24.43 4.65
CA SER A 410 2.87 -25.06 3.60
C SER A 410 2.64 -24.40 2.23
N ALA A 411 1.37 -24.11 1.93
CA ALA A 411 0.94 -23.41 0.73
C ALA A 411 -0.20 -22.43 1.03
N PHE A 412 -0.27 -21.36 0.25
CA PHE A 412 -1.31 -20.34 0.30
C PHE A 412 -1.84 -20.08 -1.11
N GLU A 413 -3.09 -20.43 -1.35
CA GLU A 413 -3.79 -20.28 -2.61
C GLU A 413 -4.72 -19.08 -2.53
N MET A 414 -4.62 -18.15 -3.47
CA MET A 414 -5.50 -16.98 -3.57
C MET A 414 -6.32 -17.07 -4.85
N GLY A 415 -7.65 -17.08 -4.71
CA GLY A 415 -8.57 -16.82 -5.81
C GLY A 415 -9.05 -15.37 -5.79
N LEU A 416 -9.83 -14.95 -6.80
CA LEU A 416 -10.26 -13.54 -6.90
C LEU A 416 -11.14 -13.12 -5.70
N ASN A 417 -11.99 -14.01 -5.20
CA ASN A 417 -12.85 -13.81 -4.02
C ASN A 417 -12.59 -14.83 -2.90
N SER A 418 -11.40 -15.44 -2.86
CA SER A 418 -11.07 -16.47 -1.87
C SER A 418 -9.59 -16.56 -1.51
N ALA A 419 -9.30 -17.21 -0.39
CA ALA A 419 -7.96 -17.56 0.06
C ALA A 419 -7.99 -18.88 0.83
N THR A 420 -7.05 -19.78 0.55
CA THR A 420 -6.94 -21.10 1.18
C THR A 420 -5.52 -21.32 1.73
N TRP A 421 -5.41 -21.71 2.99
CA TRP A 421 -4.17 -22.05 3.67
C TRP A 421 -4.11 -23.57 3.88
N TYR A 422 -3.01 -24.19 3.46
CA TYR A 422 -2.75 -25.62 3.61
C TYR A 422 -1.62 -25.83 4.64
N TYR A 423 -1.94 -26.37 5.81
CA TYR A 423 -0.96 -26.67 6.85
C TYR A 423 -0.69 -28.17 6.88
N LYS A 424 0.38 -28.61 6.21
CA LYS A 424 0.86 -29.99 6.31
C LYS A 424 1.45 -30.23 7.69
N LEU A 425 0.85 -31.18 8.41
CA LEU A 425 1.32 -31.72 9.68
C LEU A 425 1.82 -33.16 9.45
N GLU A 426 2.49 -33.74 10.44
CA GLU A 426 3.09 -35.09 10.35
C GLU A 426 2.14 -36.18 9.79
N ASN A 427 0.84 -36.09 10.09
CA ASN A 427 -0.15 -37.11 9.69
C ASN A 427 -1.50 -36.51 9.24
N ASP A 428 -1.53 -35.24 8.84
CA ASP A 428 -2.75 -34.56 8.39
C ASP A 428 -2.43 -33.29 7.59
N ILE A 429 -3.42 -32.77 6.88
CA ILE A 429 -3.38 -31.40 6.34
C ILE A 429 -4.59 -30.66 6.88
N ILE A 430 -4.35 -29.57 7.61
CA ILE A 430 -5.41 -28.64 7.99
C ILE A 430 -5.58 -27.64 6.86
N ILE A 431 -6.79 -27.57 6.32
CA ILE A 431 -7.17 -26.66 5.25
C ILE A 431 -8.09 -25.61 5.86
N VAL A 432 -7.68 -24.35 5.80
CA VAL A 432 -8.52 -23.20 6.15
C VAL A 432 -8.83 -22.48 4.85
N ARG A 433 -10.09 -22.18 4.57
CA ARG A 433 -10.53 -21.43 3.38
C ARG A 433 -11.42 -20.28 3.80
N THR A 434 -11.07 -19.07 3.38
CA THR A 434 -11.92 -17.89 3.49
C THR A 434 -12.39 -17.49 2.10
N PHE A 435 -13.69 -17.26 1.91
CA PHE A 435 -14.24 -16.74 0.65
C PHE A 435 -15.45 -15.84 0.91
N THR A 436 -15.77 -14.99 -0.05
CA THR A 436 -16.94 -14.10 -0.02
C THR A 436 -18.05 -14.59 -0.93
N LEU A 437 -19.27 -14.18 -0.65
CA LEU A 437 -20.44 -14.48 -1.48
C LEU A 437 -20.72 -13.34 -2.47
N ASN A 438 -21.24 -13.70 -3.63
CA ASN A 438 -21.47 -12.77 -4.73
C ASN A 438 -22.80 -12.01 -4.59
N ASP A 439 -23.85 -12.65 -4.08
CA ASP A 439 -25.18 -12.04 -4.00
C ASP A 439 -25.51 -11.46 -2.61
N THR A 440 -24.64 -11.69 -1.63
CA THR A 440 -24.87 -11.30 -0.23
C THR A 440 -23.62 -10.73 0.40
N LYS A 441 -23.78 -9.83 1.37
CA LYS A 441 -22.68 -9.26 2.16
C LYS A 441 -22.23 -10.26 3.24
N GLU A 442 -21.61 -11.35 2.82
CA GLU A 442 -21.19 -12.47 3.68
C GLU A 442 -19.76 -12.95 3.36
N ILE A 443 -18.98 -13.19 4.41
CA ILE A 443 -17.70 -13.89 4.40
C ILE A 443 -17.91 -15.27 5.03
N ARG A 444 -17.35 -16.31 4.42
CA ARG A 444 -17.32 -17.68 4.95
C ARG A 444 -15.90 -18.13 5.18
N MET A 445 -15.63 -18.61 6.39
CA MET A 445 -14.41 -19.34 6.72
C MET A 445 -14.76 -20.80 6.97
N GLU A 446 -14.15 -21.70 6.22
CA GLU A 446 -14.24 -23.14 6.38
C GLU A 446 -12.91 -23.68 6.91
N VAL A 447 -12.96 -24.52 7.93
CA VAL A 447 -11.79 -25.23 8.46
C VAL A 447 -12.05 -26.72 8.33
N SER A 448 -11.09 -27.47 7.83
CA SER A 448 -11.21 -28.93 7.68
C SER A 448 -9.87 -29.65 7.86
N SER A 449 -9.95 -30.88 8.35
CA SER A 449 -8.86 -31.86 8.33
C SER A 449 -9.03 -32.75 7.10
N GLN A 450 -7.98 -32.83 6.28
CA GLN A 450 -7.97 -33.69 5.10
C GLN A 450 -8.18 -35.17 5.46
N ASN A 451 -7.62 -35.63 6.59
CA ASN A 451 -7.78 -37.01 7.06
C ASN A 451 -8.97 -37.22 8.00
N GLY A 452 -9.86 -36.23 8.15
CA GLY A 452 -11.02 -36.31 9.03
C GLY A 452 -10.68 -36.42 10.52
N ARG A 453 -9.47 -36.02 10.91
CA ARG A 453 -9.03 -35.98 12.31
C ARG A 453 -9.74 -34.84 13.04
N LYS A 454 -10.07 -35.09 14.29
CA LYS A 454 -10.78 -34.13 15.13
C LYS A 454 -9.80 -33.33 15.96
N TYR A 455 -10.02 -32.02 15.98
CA TYR A 455 -9.25 -31.06 16.76
C TYR A 455 -10.19 -30.19 17.58
N THR A 456 -9.66 -29.59 18.64
CA THR A 456 -10.32 -28.50 19.35
C THR A 456 -9.68 -27.20 18.89
N PHE A 457 -10.51 -26.28 18.41
CA PHE A 457 -10.11 -25.00 17.84
C PHE A 457 -10.53 -23.85 18.76
N ALA A 458 -9.72 -22.80 18.83
CA ALA A 458 -10.13 -21.51 19.35
C ALA A 458 -9.92 -20.45 18.26
N ILE A 459 -11.00 -19.76 17.90
CA ILE A 459 -11.00 -18.71 16.89
C ILE A 459 -11.06 -17.37 17.61
N THR A 460 -9.97 -16.62 17.61
CA THR A 460 -9.89 -15.30 18.26
C THR A 460 -10.31 -14.21 17.29
N ASN A 461 -11.05 -13.21 17.76
CA ASN A 461 -11.47 -12.06 16.96
C ASN A 461 -11.20 -10.78 17.76
N GLN A 462 -10.36 -9.89 17.24
CA GLN A 462 -10.20 -8.55 17.81
C GLN A 462 -11.26 -7.62 17.21
N LEU A 463 -12.39 -7.48 17.91
CA LEU A 463 -13.49 -6.62 17.47
C LEU A 463 -13.22 -5.14 17.79
N VAL A 464 -13.67 -4.25 16.91
CA VAL A 464 -13.41 -2.80 17.02
C VAL A 464 -14.71 -1.99 17.03
N MET A 465 -15.49 -2.01 15.93
CA MET A 465 -16.66 -1.14 15.70
C MET A 465 -16.36 0.35 15.98
N ASN A 466 -15.18 0.81 15.58
CA ASN A 466 -14.73 2.19 15.73
C ASN A 466 -13.57 2.47 14.74
N ALA A 467 -13.15 3.74 14.64
CA ALA A 467 -12.01 4.15 13.82
C ALA A 467 -10.66 3.66 14.38
N ASP A 468 -10.46 3.82 15.68
CA ASP A 468 -9.24 3.41 16.38
C ASP A 468 -9.45 2.04 17.04
N GLU A 469 -8.51 1.14 16.80
CA GLU A 469 -8.47 -0.23 17.32
C GLU A 469 -8.28 -0.28 18.84
N GLU A 470 -7.77 0.80 19.43
CA GLU A 470 -7.58 0.92 20.90
C GLU A 470 -8.79 1.48 21.63
N GLU A 471 -9.79 1.95 20.90
CA GLU A 471 -11.04 2.45 21.47
C GLU A 471 -12.21 1.60 20.97
N PRO A 472 -12.20 0.27 21.18
CA PRO A 472 -13.28 -0.59 20.70
C PRO A 472 -14.60 -0.17 21.36
N ALA A 473 -15.64 -0.03 20.52
CA ALA A 473 -16.91 0.57 20.86
C ALA A 473 -18.06 -0.28 20.31
N PHE A 474 -18.22 -1.49 20.86
CA PHE A 474 -19.16 -2.50 20.36
C PHE A 474 -20.03 -3.12 21.46
N ASN A 475 -21.20 -3.60 21.05
CA ASN A 475 -22.08 -4.48 21.82
C ASN A 475 -22.09 -5.86 21.18
N VAL A 476 -21.97 -6.92 21.99
CA VAL A 476 -22.14 -8.32 21.54
C VAL A 476 -23.37 -8.91 22.21
N THR A 477 -24.26 -9.53 21.43
CA THR A 477 -25.40 -10.29 21.94
C THR A 477 -25.45 -11.67 21.30
N GLU A 478 -25.67 -12.69 22.11
CA GLU A 478 -25.81 -14.08 21.66
C GLU A 478 -27.27 -14.52 21.77
N GLY A 479 -27.79 -15.16 20.72
CA GLY A 479 -29.11 -15.79 20.76
C GLY A 479 -29.23 -16.90 19.71
N ASN A 480 -29.68 -18.09 20.12
CA ASN A 480 -29.89 -19.24 19.24
C ASN A 480 -28.65 -19.63 18.38
N GLY A 481 -27.43 -19.51 18.93
CA GLY A 481 -26.18 -19.81 18.20
C GLY A 481 -25.76 -18.75 17.17
N LEU A 482 -26.40 -17.58 17.18
CA LEU A 482 -26.05 -16.41 16.37
C LEU A 482 -25.51 -15.30 17.28
N ILE A 483 -24.35 -14.77 16.94
CA ILE A 483 -23.77 -13.58 17.57
C ILE A 483 -24.12 -12.36 16.73
N LYS A 484 -24.63 -11.32 17.38
CA LYS A 484 -24.89 -10.00 16.79
C LYS A 484 -23.96 -8.98 17.41
N VAL A 485 -23.24 -8.25 16.56
CA VAL A 485 -22.31 -7.17 16.92
C VAL A 485 -22.82 -5.84 16.34
N THR A 486 -22.97 -4.82 17.18
CA THR A 486 -23.36 -3.46 16.78
C THR A 486 -22.46 -2.43 17.46
N ALA A 487 -22.41 -1.21 16.92
CA ALA A 487 -21.72 -0.10 17.56
C ALA A 487 -22.39 0.30 18.89
N THR A 488 -21.62 0.78 19.86
CA THR A 488 -22.14 1.50 21.03
C THR A 488 -22.41 2.97 20.66
N THR A 489 -23.12 3.71 21.53
CA THR A 489 -23.52 5.10 21.25
C THR A 489 -22.36 6.10 21.20
N ASP A 490 -21.21 5.74 21.77
CA ASP A 490 -19.96 6.50 21.77
C ASP A 490 -19.04 6.16 20.58
N SER A 491 -19.40 5.17 19.76
CA SER A 491 -18.70 4.88 18.51
C SER A 491 -18.96 5.96 17.46
N VAL A 492 -17.94 6.30 16.68
CA VAL A 492 -18.05 7.15 15.48
C VAL A 492 -18.98 6.58 14.41
N ILE A 493 -19.30 5.29 14.47
CA ILE A 493 -20.26 4.64 13.57
C ILE A 493 -21.69 5.07 13.88
N HIS A 494 -22.01 5.29 15.17
CA HIS A 494 -23.38 5.47 15.62
C HIS A 494 -24.07 6.68 15.00
N GLU A 495 -23.34 7.75 14.71
CA GLU A 495 -23.89 8.98 14.12
C GLU A 495 -24.36 8.76 12.67
N GLU A 496 -23.51 8.15 11.83
CA GLU A 496 -23.76 8.03 10.38
C GLU A 496 -24.47 6.72 9.99
N TYR A 497 -24.20 5.64 10.73
CA TYR A 497 -24.72 4.29 10.49
C TYR A 497 -25.20 3.61 11.79
N PRO A 498 -26.22 4.15 12.48
CA PRO A 498 -26.71 3.62 13.76
C PRO A 498 -27.21 2.17 13.69
N ASP A 499 -27.66 1.73 12.51
CA ASP A 499 -28.22 0.38 12.28
C ASP A 499 -27.18 -0.61 11.71
N LEU A 500 -25.91 -0.20 11.53
CA LEU A 500 -24.86 -1.09 11.05
C LEU A 500 -24.71 -2.27 12.01
N THR A 501 -24.92 -3.46 11.46
CA THR A 501 -24.93 -4.71 12.22
C THR A 501 -24.08 -5.75 11.53
N TYR A 502 -23.25 -6.44 12.31
CA TYR A 502 -22.55 -7.65 11.89
C TYR A 502 -23.12 -8.84 12.64
N TYR A 503 -23.22 -9.97 11.95
CA TYR A 503 -23.64 -11.24 12.49
C TYR A 503 -22.53 -12.27 12.32
N VAL A 504 -22.33 -13.11 13.32
CA VAL A 504 -21.40 -14.23 13.29
C VAL A 504 -22.12 -15.51 13.66
N SER A 505 -22.01 -16.54 12.82
CA SER A 505 -22.62 -17.86 13.07
C SER A 505 -21.66 -18.98 12.75
N LEU A 506 -21.83 -20.13 13.41
CA LEU A 506 -21.09 -21.36 13.12
C LEU A 506 -22.06 -22.51 12.90
N ASP A 507 -21.68 -23.46 12.04
CA ASP A 507 -22.47 -24.68 11.78
C ASP A 507 -22.29 -25.77 12.86
N LYS A 508 -21.41 -25.52 13.83
CA LYS A 508 -21.14 -26.39 14.98
C LYS A 508 -21.43 -25.66 16.29
N PRO A 509 -21.75 -26.40 17.38
CA PRO A 509 -21.78 -25.82 18.72
C PRO A 509 -20.43 -25.18 19.08
N PHE A 510 -20.48 -24.04 19.75
CA PHE A 510 -19.31 -23.33 20.23
C PHE A 510 -19.53 -22.81 21.65
N GLU A 511 -18.43 -22.56 22.36
CA GLU A 511 -18.39 -21.75 23.57
C GLU A 511 -17.85 -20.37 23.22
N LEU A 512 -18.54 -19.32 23.68
CA LEU A 512 -18.07 -17.95 23.59
C LEU A 512 -17.26 -17.59 24.85
N THR A 513 -16.03 -17.16 24.67
CA THR A 513 -15.11 -16.78 25.76
C THR A 513 -14.17 -15.66 25.33
N ASP A 514 -13.08 -15.44 26.07
CA ASP A 514 -12.08 -14.40 25.79
C ASP A 514 -10.64 -14.92 26.01
N GLU A 515 -9.65 -14.02 25.97
CA GLU A 515 -8.24 -14.35 26.11
C GLU A 515 -7.83 -15.05 27.42
N ARG A 516 -8.71 -15.14 28.44
CA ARG A 516 -8.52 -16.01 29.64
C ARG A 516 -8.22 -17.46 29.28
N LEU A 517 -8.63 -17.90 28.09
CA LEU A 517 -8.30 -19.24 27.59
C LEU A 517 -6.78 -19.46 27.48
N PHE A 518 -6.02 -18.40 27.23
CA PHE A 518 -4.57 -18.42 27.03
C PHE A 518 -3.80 -17.85 28.23
N LEU A 519 -4.46 -17.12 29.12
CA LEU A 519 -3.83 -16.33 30.19
C LEU A 519 -4.25 -16.83 31.57
N SER A 520 -3.32 -16.81 32.54
CA SER A 520 -3.55 -17.39 33.87
C SER A 520 -4.49 -16.62 34.80
N SER A 521 -4.71 -15.31 34.60
CA SER A 521 -5.63 -14.52 35.45
C SER A 521 -5.95 -13.09 34.97
N VAL A 522 -5.20 -12.54 34.02
CA VAL A 522 -5.43 -11.18 33.49
C VAL A 522 -6.20 -11.30 32.18
N SER A 523 -7.37 -10.69 32.10
CA SER A 523 -8.13 -10.54 30.85
C SER A 523 -8.95 -9.28 30.92
N GLU A 524 -9.02 -8.61 29.78
CA GLU A 524 -9.76 -7.35 29.63
C GLU A 524 -10.82 -7.47 28.56
N GLU A 525 -11.13 -8.73 28.20
CA GLU A 525 -12.13 -9.13 27.22
C GLU A 525 -11.88 -8.44 25.87
N THR A 526 -10.59 -8.27 25.52
CA THR A 526 -10.17 -7.59 24.28
C THR A 526 -10.42 -8.48 23.06
N LEU A 527 -10.39 -9.81 23.24
CA LEU A 527 -10.67 -10.77 22.20
C LEU A 527 -11.99 -11.48 22.44
N THR A 528 -12.79 -11.61 21.38
CA THR A 528 -13.96 -12.49 21.36
C THR A 528 -13.55 -13.84 20.77
N LEU A 529 -13.66 -14.91 21.56
CA LEU A 529 -13.21 -16.25 21.20
C LEU A 529 -14.39 -17.21 20.99
N PHE A 530 -14.32 -17.98 19.91
CA PHE A 530 -15.19 -19.13 19.67
C PHE A 530 -14.38 -20.40 19.87
N VAL A 531 -14.74 -21.22 20.86
CA VAL A 531 -14.12 -22.53 21.08
C VAL A 531 -15.01 -23.61 20.47
N VAL A 532 -14.45 -24.37 19.53
CA VAL A 532 -15.13 -25.44 18.81
C VAL A 532 -14.47 -26.77 19.17
N GLU A 533 -15.17 -27.60 19.95
CA GLU A 533 -14.61 -28.83 20.50
C GLU A 533 -14.72 -30.04 19.57
N SER A 534 -13.61 -30.77 19.42
CA SER A 534 -13.54 -32.10 18.80
C SER A 534 -14.23 -32.19 17.43
N GLN A 535 -13.91 -31.26 16.53
CA GLN A 535 -14.43 -31.24 15.16
C GLN A 535 -13.35 -31.56 14.15
N ALA A 536 -13.73 -32.26 13.08
CA ALA A 536 -12.87 -32.46 11.92
C ALA A 536 -13.06 -31.37 10.86
N ALA A 537 -14.21 -30.71 10.88
CA ALA A 537 -14.50 -29.56 10.06
C ALA A 537 -15.59 -28.68 10.68
N PHE A 538 -15.55 -27.39 10.40
CA PHE A 538 -16.62 -26.43 10.72
C PHE A 538 -16.59 -25.26 9.72
N SER A 539 -17.69 -24.54 9.63
CA SER A 539 -17.87 -23.32 8.85
C SER A 539 -18.33 -22.19 9.78
N MET A 540 -17.67 -21.04 9.66
CA MET A 540 -17.99 -19.80 10.34
C MET A 540 -18.39 -18.77 9.30
N ARG A 541 -19.50 -18.06 9.52
CA ARG A 541 -20.07 -17.08 8.59
C ARG A 541 -20.15 -15.73 9.27
N ILE A 542 -19.70 -14.70 8.57
CA ILE A 542 -19.78 -13.31 9.00
C ILE A 542 -20.63 -12.56 7.97
N GLN A 543 -21.82 -12.12 8.37
CA GLN A 543 -22.73 -11.36 7.51
C GLN A 543 -22.83 -9.92 8.01
N ALA A 544 -22.89 -8.96 7.10
CA ALA A 544 -23.00 -7.54 7.44
C ALA A 544 -24.27 -6.91 6.84
N ASN A 545 -24.84 -5.94 7.53
CA ASN A 545 -26.01 -5.22 7.05
C ASN A 545 -26.04 -3.76 7.53
N MET A 546 -26.30 -2.82 6.62
CA MET A 546 -26.38 -1.38 6.90
C MET A 546 -27.67 -0.92 7.60
N THR A 547 -28.73 -1.72 7.57
CA THR A 547 -30.08 -1.35 8.00
C THR A 547 -30.60 -2.19 9.17
N GLY A 548 -29.72 -2.94 9.84
CA GLY A 548 -30.08 -3.84 10.93
C GLY A 548 -30.99 -5.01 10.53
N ALA A 549 -31.08 -5.34 9.23
CA ALA A 549 -31.88 -6.47 8.75
C ALA A 549 -31.41 -7.79 9.41
N PRO A 550 -32.31 -8.77 9.59
CA PRO A 550 -31.95 -10.04 10.23
C PRO A 550 -30.97 -10.84 9.38
N PHE A 551 -30.20 -11.70 10.04
CA PHE A 551 -29.35 -12.70 9.39
C PHE A 551 -30.14 -13.55 8.40
N GLN A 552 -29.54 -13.83 7.24
CA GLN A 552 -30.14 -14.66 6.20
C GLN A 552 -29.26 -15.88 5.93
N ASP A 553 -29.89 -17.05 5.92
CA ASP A 553 -29.20 -18.31 5.63
C ASP A 553 -29.14 -18.53 4.10
N THR A 554 -27.95 -18.43 3.53
CA THR A 554 -27.71 -18.65 2.10
C THR A 554 -27.07 -20.02 1.89
N MET A 555 -27.70 -20.92 1.14
CA MET A 555 -27.10 -22.21 0.79
C MET A 555 -26.31 -22.10 -0.51
N THR A 556 -24.98 -22.19 -0.43
CA THR A 556 -24.07 -22.17 -1.58
C THR A 556 -22.77 -22.90 -1.23
N THR A 557 -21.90 -23.12 -2.23
CA THR A 557 -20.61 -23.79 -2.11
C THR A 557 -19.49 -22.88 -2.60
N TYR A 558 -18.28 -23.08 -2.11
CA TYR A 558 -17.10 -22.37 -2.58
C TYR A 558 -16.96 -22.43 -4.11
N GLU A 559 -17.10 -23.61 -4.71
CA GLU A 559 -16.90 -23.81 -6.15
C GLU A 559 -17.87 -22.97 -6.99
N LYS A 560 -19.11 -22.77 -6.51
CA LYS A 560 -20.11 -21.95 -7.19
C LYS A 560 -19.73 -20.48 -7.07
N GLU A 561 -19.45 -19.99 -5.86
CA GLU A 561 -19.11 -18.58 -5.65
C GLU A 561 -17.80 -18.20 -6.37
N ASN A 562 -16.81 -19.08 -6.41
CA ASN A 562 -15.57 -18.90 -7.18
C ASN A 562 -15.86 -18.80 -8.69
N HIS A 563 -16.64 -19.74 -9.23
CA HIS A 563 -17.03 -19.75 -10.63
C HIS A 563 -17.78 -18.47 -11.02
N ASP A 564 -18.79 -18.09 -10.23
CA ASP A 564 -19.65 -16.95 -10.52
C ASP A 564 -18.86 -15.63 -10.44
N PHE A 565 -17.93 -15.49 -9.49
CA PHE A 565 -17.10 -14.29 -9.38
C PHE A 565 -16.08 -14.19 -10.51
N LEU A 566 -15.45 -15.31 -10.89
CA LEU A 566 -14.60 -15.36 -12.07
C LEU A 566 -15.39 -15.04 -13.35
N ALA A 567 -16.62 -15.54 -13.48
CA ALA A 567 -17.51 -15.22 -14.60
C ALA A 567 -17.87 -13.72 -14.63
N PHE A 568 -18.12 -13.11 -13.46
CA PHE A 568 -18.32 -11.66 -13.35
C PHE A 568 -17.10 -10.88 -13.83
N VAL A 569 -15.89 -11.20 -13.33
CA VAL A 569 -14.65 -10.52 -13.75
C VAL A 569 -14.36 -10.73 -15.23
N ASN A 570 -14.56 -11.94 -15.76
CA ASN A 570 -14.46 -12.21 -17.20
C ASN A 570 -15.48 -11.39 -18.00
N GLY A 571 -16.72 -11.29 -17.52
CA GLY A 571 -17.77 -10.49 -18.13
C GLY A 571 -17.44 -8.99 -18.14
N LEU A 572 -16.86 -8.46 -17.06
CA LEU A 572 -16.33 -7.09 -17.03
C LEU A 572 -15.22 -6.88 -18.05
N LEU A 573 -14.37 -7.88 -18.23
CA LEU A 573 -13.29 -7.86 -19.22
C LEU A 573 -13.76 -8.21 -20.63
N ASN A 574 -15.07 -8.26 -20.91
CA ASN A 574 -15.60 -8.63 -22.23
C ASN A 574 -15.02 -9.96 -22.75
N ASN A 575 -14.84 -10.93 -21.84
CA ASN A 575 -14.25 -12.25 -22.08
C ASN A 575 -12.83 -12.22 -22.68
N PHE A 576 -12.04 -11.20 -22.32
CA PHE A 576 -10.64 -11.04 -22.72
C PHE A 576 -9.80 -12.31 -22.52
N GLU A 577 -9.19 -12.77 -23.60
CA GLU A 577 -8.18 -13.85 -23.58
C GLU A 577 -7.25 -13.71 -24.78
N LEU A 578 -5.94 -13.64 -24.52
CA LEU A 578 -4.90 -13.67 -25.54
C LEU A 578 -4.37 -15.08 -25.74
N THR A 579 -4.13 -15.44 -26.99
CA THR A 579 -3.47 -16.68 -27.40
C THR A 579 -2.50 -16.39 -28.53
N HIS A 580 -1.35 -17.05 -28.50
CA HIS A 580 -0.35 -16.93 -29.54
C HIS A 580 0.37 -18.29 -29.69
N GLN A 581 0.85 -18.61 -30.90
CA GLN A 581 1.41 -19.94 -31.17
C GLN A 581 2.76 -20.19 -30.46
N THR A 582 3.57 -19.14 -30.31
CA THR A 582 4.96 -19.26 -29.81
C THR A 582 5.34 -18.29 -28.69
N GLU A 583 4.96 -17.02 -28.80
CA GLU A 583 5.19 -16.01 -27.75
C GLU A 583 4.32 -16.26 -26.49
N PRO A 584 4.89 -16.17 -25.28
CA PRO A 584 4.17 -16.38 -24.03
C PRO A 584 3.34 -15.13 -23.69
N VAL A 585 2.03 -15.23 -23.86
CA VAL A 585 1.07 -14.14 -23.58
C VAL A 585 0.12 -14.47 -22.42
N GLU A 586 0.20 -15.68 -21.89
CA GLU A 586 -0.69 -16.21 -20.85
C GLU A 586 -0.60 -15.41 -19.55
N SER A 587 0.58 -14.85 -19.23
CA SER A 587 0.75 -13.99 -18.06
C SER A 587 -0.15 -12.74 -18.13
N MET A 588 -0.46 -12.23 -19.32
CA MET A 588 -1.40 -11.13 -19.49
C MET A 588 -2.83 -11.55 -19.15
N ASN A 589 -3.21 -12.80 -19.46
CA ASN A 589 -4.54 -13.33 -19.12
C ASN A 589 -4.73 -13.43 -17.60
N SER A 590 -3.76 -14.00 -16.90
CA SER A 590 -3.78 -14.06 -15.43
C SER A 590 -3.79 -12.65 -14.84
N LEU A 591 -2.86 -11.80 -15.27
CA LEU A 591 -2.70 -10.46 -14.72
C LEU A 591 -3.93 -9.58 -14.92
N SER A 592 -4.59 -9.63 -16.09
CA SER A 592 -5.77 -8.81 -16.36
C SER A 592 -6.89 -9.02 -15.36
N ARG A 593 -7.14 -10.27 -14.94
CA ARG A 593 -8.16 -10.61 -13.94
C ARG A 593 -7.79 -10.08 -12.55
N TRP A 594 -6.53 -10.28 -12.16
CA TRP A 594 -6.01 -9.78 -10.89
C TRP A 594 -5.98 -8.24 -10.82
N TYR A 595 -5.60 -7.57 -11.90
CA TYR A 595 -5.59 -6.11 -11.97
C TYR A 595 -7.00 -5.51 -12.05
N THR A 596 -7.96 -6.19 -12.68
CA THR A 596 -9.38 -5.84 -12.54
C THR A 596 -9.82 -5.93 -11.09
N HIS A 597 -9.50 -7.02 -10.38
CA HIS A 597 -9.81 -7.12 -8.96
C HIS A 597 -9.14 -6.00 -8.14
N ASN A 598 -7.84 -5.74 -8.34
CA ASN A 598 -7.12 -4.68 -7.63
C ASN A 598 -7.74 -3.29 -7.90
N MET A 599 -8.20 -3.04 -9.14
CA MET A 599 -8.93 -1.82 -9.52
C MET A 599 -10.29 -1.74 -8.81
N LEU A 600 -11.03 -2.85 -8.72
CA LEU A 600 -12.30 -2.89 -7.97
C LEU A 600 -12.10 -2.58 -6.49
N VAL A 601 -11.03 -3.09 -5.86
CA VAL A 601 -10.69 -2.71 -4.48
C VAL A 601 -10.42 -1.20 -4.39
N HIS A 602 -9.56 -0.66 -5.26
CA HIS A 602 -9.27 0.77 -5.29
C HIS A 602 -10.52 1.65 -5.49
N TYR A 603 -11.53 1.15 -6.22
CA TYR A 603 -12.78 1.86 -6.51
C TYR A 603 -13.84 1.70 -5.41
N LEU A 604 -14.21 0.45 -5.07
CA LEU A 604 -15.38 0.13 -4.24
C LEU A 604 -15.07 0.09 -2.74
N SER A 605 -13.84 -0.28 -2.37
CA SER A 605 -13.43 -0.42 -0.98
C SER A 605 -12.00 0.10 -0.82
N PRO A 606 -11.75 1.42 -0.89
CA PRO A 606 -10.40 1.99 -1.01
C PRO A 606 -9.49 1.65 0.19
N HIS A 607 -8.59 0.69 0.02
CA HIS A 607 -7.48 0.38 0.93
C HIS A 607 -6.48 -0.56 0.22
N GLY A 608 -5.29 -0.72 0.79
CA GLY A 608 -4.25 -1.65 0.31
C GLY A 608 -3.61 -2.41 1.46
N LEU A 609 -2.65 -3.28 1.13
CA LEU A 609 -2.01 -4.16 2.13
C LEU A 609 -1.10 -3.39 3.08
N GLU A 610 -0.32 -2.44 2.57
CA GLU A 610 0.46 -1.51 3.39
C GLU A 610 -0.31 -0.22 3.69
N GLN A 611 -1.17 0.22 2.76
CA GLN A 611 -2.01 1.41 2.92
C GLN A 611 -3.41 1.01 3.37
N TYR A 612 -3.51 0.40 4.55
CA TYR A 612 -4.81 -0.01 5.11
C TYR A 612 -5.69 1.19 5.50
N GLY A 613 -5.09 2.37 5.75
CA GLY A 613 -5.80 3.64 5.90
C GLY A 613 -6.13 4.26 4.54
N GLY A 614 -7.41 4.29 4.18
CA GLY A 614 -7.92 4.82 2.93
C GLY A 614 -9.35 5.36 3.09
N ALA A 615 -10.33 4.55 2.69
CA ALA A 615 -11.78 4.78 2.67
C ALA A 615 -12.24 5.87 1.68
N ALA A 616 -11.54 7.00 1.63
CA ALA A 616 -11.84 8.09 0.73
C ALA A 616 -11.48 7.77 -0.73
N TRP A 617 -12.12 8.48 -1.65
CA TRP A 617 -11.60 8.63 -3.00
C TRP A 617 -10.63 9.80 -3.05
N GLY A 618 -9.42 9.55 -3.56
CA GLY A 618 -8.57 10.63 -4.08
C GLY A 618 -9.21 11.19 -5.35
N THR A 619 -9.40 12.51 -5.43
CA THR A 619 -10.09 13.16 -6.55
C THR A 619 -9.39 12.83 -7.88
N ARG A 620 -8.06 12.93 -7.91
CA ARG A 620 -7.20 12.52 -9.03
C ARG A 620 -7.26 11.01 -9.30
N ASP A 621 -7.38 10.20 -8.25
CA ASP A 621 -7.21 8.75 -8.34
C ASP A 621 -8.46 8.07 -8.94
N VAL A 622 -9.65 8.46 -8.50
CA VAL A 622 -10.92 7.98 -9.07
C VAL A 622 -11.11 8.45 -10.52
N SER A 623 -10.55 9.61 -10.85
CA SER A 623 -10.53 10.18 -12.20
C SER A 623 -9.59 9.47 -13.17
N GLN A 624 -8.71 8.58 -12.68
CA GLN A 624 -7.76 7.83 -13.47
C GLN A 624 -8.10 6.34 -13.48
N GLY A 625 -7.70 5.60 -12.44
CA GLY A 625 -7.76 4.14 -12.44
C GLY A 625 -9.17 3.60 -12.77
N PRO A 626 -10.19 3.92 -11.95
CA PRO A 626 -11.56 3.47 -12.19
C PRO A 626 -12.15 4.03 -13.49
N THR A 627 -12.04 5.33 -13.70
CA THR A 627 -12.61 5.99 -14.90
C THR A 627 -12.05 5.40 -16.20
N GLU A 628 -10.72 5.32 -16.33
CA GLU A 628 -10.08 4.81 -17.55
C GLU A 628 -10.36 3.32 -17.75
N PHE A 629 -10.39 2.53 -16.67
CA PHE A 629 -10.76 1.13 -16.75
C PHE A 629 -12.18 0.95 -17.29
N PHE A 630 -13.17 1.60 -16.68
CA PHE A 630 -14.57 1.44 -17.08
C PHE A 630 -14.84 1.96 -18.50
N LEU A 631 -14.14 3.00 -18.95
CA LEU A 631 -14.20 3.42 -20.36
C LEU A 631 -13.56 2.38 -21.31
N ALA A 632 -12.44 1.77 -20.93
CA ALA A 632 -11.76 0.75 -21.74
C ALA A 632 -12.62 -0.52 -21.90
N VAL A 633 -13.33 -0.94 -20.85
CA VAL A 633 -14.23 -2.11 -20.89
C VAL A 633 -15.67 -1.80 -21.28
N ASN A 634 -15.93 -0.58 -21.77
CA ASN A 634 -17.24 -0.14 -22.27
C ASN A 634 -18.38 -0.15 -21.22
N LYS A 635 -18.09 0.40 -20.04
CA LYS A 635 -19.02 0.62 -18.91
C LYS A 635 -19.21 2.11 -18.59
N PRO A 636 -19.63 2.95 -19.56
CA PRO A 636 -19.75 4.39 -19.36
C PRO A 636 -20.79 4.78 -18.29
N GLU A 637 -21.77 3.94 -18.00
CA GLU A 637 -22.76 4.15 -16.95
C GLU A 637 -22.13 4.30 -15.56
N VAL A 638 -21.05 3.55 -15.28
CA VAL A 638 -20.31 3.66 -14.01
C VAL A 638 -19.57 5.00 -13.96
N VAL A 639 -18.97 5.42 -15.08
CA VAL A 639 -18.27 6.71 -15.20
C VAL A 639 -19.23 7.89 -15.04
N ARG A 640 -20.46 7.77 -15.52
CA ARG A 640 -21.53 8.76 -15.27
C ARG A 640 -21.81 8.92 -13.77
N SER A 641 -21.82 7.83 -13.00
CA SER A 641 -21.97 7.89 -11.54
C SER A 641 -20.76 8.52 -10.86
N ILE A 642 -19.54 8.17 -11.30
CA ILE A 642 -18.29 8.79 -10.81
C ILE A 642 -18.32 10.30 -11.02
N LEU A 643 -18.69 10.78 -12.22
CA LEU A 643 -18.81 12.20 -12.51
C LEU A 643 -19.72 12.92 -11.52
N LYS A 644 -20.90 12.38 -11.25
CA LYS A 644 -21.85 13.00 -10.32
C LYS A 644 -21.28 13.10 -8.90
N ASN A 645 -20.65 12.03 -8.42
CA ASN A 645 -20.06 12.01 -7.08
C ASN A 645 -18.84 12.94 -6.97
N VAL A 646 -17.98 12.98 -7.98
CA VAL A 646 -16.82 13.89 -8.02
C VAL A 646 -17.29 15.34 -8.06
N TYR A 647 -18.19 15.71 -8.96
CA TYR A 647 -18.67 17.09 -9.08
C TYR A 647 -19.51 17.54 -7.89
N ALA A 648 -20.21 16.62 -7.20
CA ALA A 648 -20.86 16.93 -5.94
C ALA A 648 -19.88 17.38 -4.84
N ASN A 649 -18.59 17.10 -5.00
CA ASN A 649 -17.52 17.48 -4.07
C ASN A 649 -16.72 18.71 -4.52
N GLN A 650 -17.11 19.39 -5.60
CA GLN A 650 -16.54 20.68 -5.98
C GLN A 650 -16.93 21.76 -4.96
N PHE A 651 -15.98 22.60 -4.53
CA PHE A 651 -16.25 23.66 -3.58
C PHE A 651 -17.05 24.81 -4.18
N ASN A 652 -18.03 25.32 -3.43
CA ASN A 652 -18.99 26.31 -3.88
C ASN A 652 -18.41 27.73 -4.03
N ASP A 653 -17.32 28.05 -3.34
CA ASP A 653 -16.73 29.37 -3.27
C ASP A 653 -15.84 29.63 -4.49
N ASP A 654 -14.84 28.79 -4.72
CA ASP A 654 -13.82 28.99 -5.76
C ASP A 654 -13.95 28.02 -6.95
N GLY A 655 -14.52 26.83 -6.76
CA GLY A 655 -14.65 25.81 -7.81
C GLY A 655 -13.53 24.78 -7.83
N ASN A 656 -12.65 24.76 -6.83
CA ASN A 656 -11.63 23.72 -6.68
C ASN A 656 -12.20 22.46 -5.98
N TRP A 657 -11.38 21.42 -5.83
CA TRP A 657 -11.72 20.17 -5.14
C TRP A 657 -10.85 19.91 -3.91
N PRO A 658 -11.34 19.10 -2.96
CA PRO A 658 -10.47 18.51 -1.95
C PRO A 658 -9.50 17.50 -2.59
N GLN A 659 -8.32 17.29 -1.99
CA GLN A 659 -7.38 16.25 -2.43
C GLN A 659 -8.04 14.85 -2.45
N TRP A 660 -8.84 14.57 -1.43
CA TRP A 660 -9.64 13.36 -1.26
C TRP A 660 -10.93 13.68 -0.51
N PHE A 661 -11.96 12.85 -0.69
CA PHE A 661 -13.25 12.98 0.00
C PHE A 661 -13.87 11.61 0.27
N MET A 662 -14.61 11.49 1.38
CA MET A 662 -15.51 10.35 1.58
C MET A 662 -16.69 10.45 0.61
N PHE A 663 -16.97 9.36 -0.09
CA PHE A 663 -18.10 9.24 -1.02
C PHE A 663 -19.34 8.62 -0.37
N ASP A 664 -19.31 8.40 0.94
CA ASP A 664 -20.38 7.80 1.73
C ASP A 664 -20.94 8.80 2.76
N ARG A 665 -21.64 8.32 3.81
CA ARG A 665 -22.27 9.22 4.80
C ARG A 665 -21.27 9.98 5.67
N TYR A 666 -20.00 9.60 5.70
CA TYR A 666 -18.95 10.38 6.34
C TYR A 666 -18.53 11.60 5.51
N GLU A 667 -19.45 12.19 4.73
CA GLU A 667 -19.18 13.19 3.70
C GLU A 667 -18.47 14.44 4.22
N LYS A 668 -18.52 14.73 5.52
CA LYS A 668 -17.82 15.88 6.13
C LYS A 668 -16.32 15.63 6.30
N GLN A 669 -15.87 14.39 6.17
CA GLN A 669 -14.44 14.04 6.21
C GLN A 669 -13.87 14.15 4.79
N LYS A 670 -13.09 15.20 4.56
CA LYS A 670 -12.37 15.45 3.31
C LYS A 670 -11.16 16.34 3.58
N ALA A 671 -10.24 16.38 2.62
CA ALA A 671 -9.16 17.36 2.64
C ALA A 671 -9.69 18.78 2.43
N ASP A 672 -9.04 19.78 3.03
CA ASP A 672 -9.41 21.18 2.81
C ASP A 672 -8.85 21.73 1.50
N GLU A 673 -7.61 21.35 1.16
CA GLU A 673 -6.90 21.82 -0.03
C GLU A 673 -6.51 20.63 -0.94
N SER A 674 -5.99 20.95 -2.11
CA SER A 674 -5.51 19.98 -3.09
C SER A 674 -4.33 20.53 -3.91
N HIS A 675 -3.58 19.63 -4.53
CA HIS A 675 -2.52 19.99 -5.47
C HIS A 675 -3.08 20.67 -6.73
N GLY A 676 -2.26 21.47 -7.41
CA GLY A 676 -2.68 22.30 -8.54
C GLY A 676 -3.13 21.51 -9.77
N ASP A 677 -2.78 20.23 -9.88
CA ASP A 677 -3.27 19.36 -10.95
C ASP A 677 -4.63 18.72 -10.67
N VAL A 678 -5.05 18.64 -9.41
CA VAL A 678 -6.28 17.94 -9.01
C VAL A 678 -7.49 18.50 -9.74
N ILE A 679 -7.55 19.83 -9.91
CA ILE A 679 -8.64 20.50 -10.62
C ILE A 679 -8.73 20.13 -12.11
N VAL A 680 -7.68 19.57 -12.72
CA VAL A 680 -7.71 19.22 -14.15
C VAL A 680 -8.36 17.86 -14.40
N TRP A 681 -8.38 16.99 -13.40
CA TRP A 681 -8.85 15.62 -13.56
C TRP A 681 -10.37 15.49 -13.70
N PRO A 682 -11.22 16.18 -12.92
CA PRO A 682 -12.68 16.18 -13.12
C PRO A 682 -13.09 16.57 -14.54
N MET A 683 -12.56 17.67 -15.08
CA MET A 683 -12.83 18.07 -16.46
C MET A 683 -12.30 17.07 -17.50
N LYS A 684 -11.22 16.34 -17.21
CA LYS A 684 -10.74 15.26 -18.09
C LYS A 684 -11.75 14.11 -18.15
N ILE A 685 -12.38 13.73 -17.03
CA ILE A 685 -13.43 12.70 -17.02
C ILE A 685 -14.58 13.13 -17.94
N VAL A 686 -15.01 14.39 -17.87
CA VAL A 686 -16.08 14.94 -18.73
C VAL A 686 -15.69 14.81 -20.20
N ALA A 687 -14.48 15.23 -20.56
CA ALA A 687 -13.99 15.16 -21.93
C ALA A 687 -13.93 13.71 -22.46
N ASP A 688 -13.46 12.77 -21.64
CA ASP A 688 -13.33 11.36 -22.01
C ASP A 688 -14.71 10.67 -22.11
N TYR A 689 -15.61 10.92 -21.17
CA TYR A 689 -16.99 10.42 -21.19
C TYR A 689 -17.73 10.92 -22.44
N LEU A 690 -17.72 12.23 -22.70
CA LEU A 690 -18.41 12.82 -23.85
C LEU A 690 -17.84 12.31 -25.18
N THR A 691 -16.53 12.07 -25.26
CA THR A 691 -15.90 11.47 -26.45
C THR A 691 -16.46 10.08 -26.72
N LYS A 692 -16.43 9.22 -25.70
CA LYS A 692 -16.89 7.83 -25.77
C LYS A 692 -18.39 7.73 -26.11
N THR A 693 -19.23 8.49 -25.43
CA THR A 693 -20.69 8.27 -25.39
C THR A 693 -21.50 9.23 -26.27
N LYS A 694 -20.93 10.38 -26.65
CA LYS A 694 -21.66 11.54 -27.19
C LYS A 694 -22.95 11.85 -26.43
N ASP A 695 -22.99 11.56 -25.13
CA ASP A 695 -24.12 11.85 -24.25
C ASP A 695 -23.94 13.25 -23.66
N PHE A 696 -24.31 14.27 -24.43
CA PHE A 696 -24.27 15.66 -23.99
C PHE A 696 -25.33 16.00 -22.94
N THR A 697 -26.34 15.13 -22.72
CA THR A 697 -27.40 15.39 -21.73
C THR A 697 -26.87 15.38 -20.30
N ILE A 698 -25.74 14.72 -20.06
CA ILE A 698 -25.06 14.75 -18.76
C ILE A 698 -24.71 16.18 -18.30
N LEU A 699 -24.47 17.10 -19.25
CA LEU A 699 -24.11 18.49 -18.96
C LEU A 699 -25.27 19.27 -18.33
N ASP A 700 -26.51 18.79 -18.48
CA ASP A 700 -27.72 19.35 -17.88
C ASP A 700 -28.04 18.73 -16.51
N GLU A 701 -27.28 17.72 -16.05
CA GLU A 701 -27.50 17.11 -14.72
C GLU A 701 -27.28 18.14 -13.62
N GLU A 702 -28.29 18.31 -12.78
CA GLU A 702 -28.27 19.21 -11.63
C GLU A 702 -27.55 18.55 -10.45
N ILE A 703 -26.41 19.12 -10.05
CA ILE A 703 -25.50 18.60 -9.03
C ILE A 703 -25.27 19.69 -7.96
N PRO A 704 -25.20 19.36 -6.66
CA PRO A 704 -24.87 20.33 -5.62
C PRO A 704 -23.35 20.61 -5.59
N TYR A 705 -22.94 21.74 -5.03
CA TYR A 705 -21.56 21.94 -4.60
C TYR A 705 -21.37 21.42 -3.16
N THR A 706 -20.12 21.43 -2.68
CA THR A 706 -19.78 21.32 -1.26
C THR A 706 -19.47 22.70 -0.69
N ASP A 707 -20.00 23.01 0.49
CA ASP A 707 -19.63 24.22 1.25
C ASP A 707 -18.32 23.98 2.01
N ARG A 708 -17.29 24.78 1.73
CA ARG A 708 -15.95 24.59 2.30
C ARG A 708 -15.89 24.77 3.83
N LYS A 709 -16.81 25.54 4.43
CA LYS A 709 -16.80 25.80 5.88
C LYS A 709 -17.44 24.68 6.69
N THR A 710 -18.43 24.02 6.11
CA THR A 710 -19.23 22.98 6.78
C THR A 710 -18.95 21.58 6.25
N TYR A 711 -18.29 21.48 5.10
CA TYR A 711 -18.06 20.27 4.29
C TYR A 711 -19.32 19.50 3.86
N GLY A 712 -20.51 20.03 4.10
CA GLY A 712 -21.77 19.48 3.62
C GLY A 712 -22.13 19.96 2.21
N LYS A 713 -23.11 19.29 1.59
CA LYS A 713 -23.64 19.69 0.28
C LYS A 713 -24.48 20.97 0.35
N THR A 714 -24.44 21.78 -0.70
CA THR A 714 -25.28 22.97 -0.83
C THR A 714 -26.72 22.60 -1.16
N GLU A 715 -27.70 23.35 -0.64
CA GLU A 715 -29.13 23.15 -0.97
C GLU A 715 -29.45 23.41 -2.45
N LYS A 716 -28.74 24.35 -3.07
CA LYS A 716 -28.88 24.65 -4.49
C LYS A 716 -28.01 23.71 -5.31
N THR A 717 -28.60 23.16 -6.36
CA THR A 717 -27.90 22.47 -7.44
C THR A 717 -27.65 23.43 -8.60
N VAL A 718 -26.68 23.10 -9.43
CA VAL A 718 -26.50 23.70 -10.75
C VAL A 718 -26.14 22.60 -11.76
N SER A 719 -26.37 22.88 -13.04
CA SER A 719 -25.97 21.94 -14.09
C SER A 719 -24.47 21.64 -14.10
N LEU A 720 -24.09 20.41 -14.44
CA LEU A 720 -22.69 20.00 -14.63
C LEU A 720 -21.92 20.95 -15.56
N PHE A 721 -22.58 21.51 -16.58
CA PHE A 721 -21.92 22.50 -17.44
C PHE A 721 -21.49 23.75 -16.69
N ASN A 722 -22.30 24.23 -15.75
CA ASN A 722 -21.94 25.38 -14.92
C ASN A 722 -20.82 25.05 -13.93
N HIS A 723 -20.78 23.83 -13.40
CA HIS A 723 -19.65 23.33 -12.62
C HIS A 723 -18.34 23.38 -13.42
N VAL A 724 -18.35 22.87 -14.66
CA VAL A 724 -17.21 22.90 -15.59
C VAL A 724 -16.80 24.34 -15.94
N LYS A 725 -17.76 25.24 -16.15
CA LYS A 725 -17.47 26.66 -16.38
C LYS A 725 -16.76 27.30 -15.18
N LYS A 726 -17.20 26.98 -13.96
CA LYS A 726 -16.58 27.47 -12.72
C LYS A 726 -15.18 26.90 -12.50
N GLU A 727 -14.99 25.62 -12.79
CA GLU A 727 -13.68 24.93 -12.76
C GLU A 727 -12.68 25.60 -13.71
N ILE A 728 -13.07 25.89 -14.96
CA ILE A 728 -12.21 26.56 -15.93
C ILE A 728 -11.93 28.01 -15.52
N GLN A 729 -12.94 28.74 -15.01
CA GLN A 729 -12.73 30.09 -14.51
C GLN A 729 -11.69 30.14 -13.37
N PHE A 730 -11.70 29.15 -12.46
CA PHE A 730 -10.67 29.05 -11.42
C PHE A 730 -9.28 28.92 -12.04
N ILE A 731 -9.12 28.08 -13.07
CA ILE A 731 -7.83 27.91 -13.76
C ILE A 731 -7.37 29.24 -14.38
N GLU A 732 -8.28 29.97 -15.05
CA GLU A 732 -7.98 31.28 -15.65
C GLU A 732 -7.57 32.33 -14.61
N ASP A 733 -8.27 32.36 -13.47
CA ASP A 733 -8.00 33.30 -12.38
C ASP A 733 -6.68 32.99 -11.65
N ASN A 734 -6.13 31.78 -11.82
CA ASN A 734 -4.93 31.29 -11.13
C ASN A 734 -3.76 30.98 -12.09
N PHE A 735 -3.75 31.54 -13.30
CA PHE A 735 -2.53 31.54 -14.11
C PHE A 735 -1.44 32.40 -13.47
N LEU A 736 -0.17 32.11 -13.79
CA LEU A 736 0.92 33.02 -13.45
C LEU A 736 0.69 34.38 -14.12
N GLU A 737 0.95 35.46 -13.39
CA GLU A 737 0.65 36.83 -13.80
C GLU A 737 1.24 37.14 -15.20
N GLY A 738 0.39 37.59 -16.12
CA GLY A 738 0.80 37.92 -17.50
C GLY A 738 0.95 36.73 -18.45
N THR A 739 0.55 35.52 -18.03
CA THR A 739 0.66 34.29 -18.83
C THR A 739 -0.61 33.44 -18.79
N TYR A 740 -0.61 32.33 -19.52
CA TYR A 740 -1.59 31.24 -19.50
C TYR A 740 -1.00 29.95 -18.90
N LEU A 741 0.02 30.07 -18.05
CA LEU A 741 0.64 28.93 -17.37
C LEU A 741 -0.06 28.67 -16.03
N SER A 742 -0.65 27.48 -15.88
CA SER A 742 -1.27 27.07 -14.61
C SER A 742 -0.25 27.11 -13.47
N CYS A 743 -0.58 27.86 -12.41
CA CYS A 743 0.22 27.93 -11.20
C CYS A 743 0.37 26.54 -10.56
N TYR A 744 1.54 26.27 -9.98
CA TYR A 744 1.83 25.00 -9.32
C TYR A 744 0.98 24.76 -8.07
N SER A 745 0.62 25.83 -7.36
CA SER A 745 -0.09 25.74 -6.08
C SER A 745 0.63 24.77 -5.13
N ASP A 746 -0.08 23.85 -4.48
CA ASP A 746 0.49 22.90 -3.52
C ASP A 746 1.19 21.69 -4.14
N GLY A 747 1.26 21.55 -5.47
CA GLY A 747 1.92 20.40 -6.10
C GLY A 747 1.40 20.04 -7.48
N ASP A 748 2.00 19.01 -8.07
CA ASP A 748 1.43 18.27 -9.19
C ASP A 748 1.23 16.79 -8.79
N TRP A 749 1.16 15.90 -9.79
CA TRP A 749 0.97 14.46 -9.58
C TRP A 749 2.00 13.81 -8.66
N ASP A 750 3.26 14.27 -8.67
CA ASP A 750 4.26 13.74 -7.75
C ASP A 750 4.09 14.40 -6.39
N ASP A 751 3.34 13.73 -5.53
CA ASP A 751 2.99 14.29 -4.23
C ASP A 751 4.23 14.55 -3.34
N THR A 752 5.42 14.03 -3.69
CA THR A 752 6.64 14.27 -2.93
C THR A 752 7.34 15.59 -3.25
N LEU A 753 7.02 16.19 -4.41
CA LEU A 753 7.60 17.44 -4.90
C LEU A 753 6.77 18.68 -4.51
N GLN A 754 5.99 18.59 -3.44
CA GLN A 754 5.31 19.76 -2.87
C GLN A 754 6.30 20.90 -2.63
N PRO A 755 5.94 22.15 -2.98
CA PRO A 755 6.85 23.28 -2.87
C PRO A 755 7.23 23.52 -1.41
N TYR A 756 8.51 23.80 -1.17
CA TYR A 756 8.99 24.07 0.19
C TYR A 756 8.39 25.36 0.79
N ASP A 757 8.21 26.41 -0.01
CA ASP A 757 7.74 27.72 0.45
C ASP A 757 6.59 28.32 -0.40
N SER A 758 6.06 29.44 0.08
CA SER A 758 4.94 30.14 -0.55
C SER A 758 5.30 30.86 -1.86
N LYS A 759 6.58 31.16 -2.11
CA LYS A 759 7.01 31.75 -3.38
C LYS A 759 6.97 30.71 -4.49
N LEU A 760 7.49 29.51 -4.23
CA LEU A 760 7.40 28.38 -5.15
C LEU A 760 5.93 28.03 -5.43
N LYS A 761 5.08 28.04 -4.39
CA LYS A 761 3.62 27.84 -4.56
C LYS A 761 2.99 28.84 -5.53
N LYS A 762 3.42 30.10 -5.52
CA LYS A 762 2.80 31.20 -6.28
C LYS A 762 3.38 31.43 -7.67
N TYR A 763 4.70 31.28 -7.83
CA TYR A 763 5.45 31.73 -9.02
C TYR A 763 6.02 30.57 -9.85
N MET A 764 5.76 29.33 -9.46
CA MET A 764 6.18 28.15 -10.22
C MET A 764 5.02 27.62 -11.06
N ALA A 765 5.32 27.08 -12.24
CA ALA A 765 4.40 26.26 -13.02
C ALA A 765 5.06 24.92 -13.36
N SER A 766 4.32 23.83 -13.19
CA SER A 766 4.74 22.50 -13.64
C SER A 766 4.48 22.37 -15.12
N SER A 767 5.55 22.09 -15.89
CA SER A 767 5.43 21.86 -17.33
C SER A 767 4.47 20.70 -17.64
N TRP A 768 4.38 19.71 -16.74
CA TRP A 768 3.44 18.60 -16.87
C TRP A 768 1.99 19.04 -16.67
N THR A 769 1.71 19.84 -15.63
CA THR A 769 0.35 20.35 -15.36
C THR A 769 -0.14 21.21 -16.51
N VAL A 770 0.70 22.11 -17.04
CA VAL A 770 0.35 22.95 -18.21
C VAL A 770 0.04 22.09 -19.44
N ALA A 771 0.84 21.05 -19.71
CA ALA A 771 0.58 20.14 -20.82
C ALA A 771 -0.73 19.34 -20.65
N LEU A 772 -1.06 18.93 -19.41
CA LEU A 772 -2.34 18.29 -19.10
C LEU A 772 -3.53 19.25 -19.26
N THR A 773 -3.42 20.48 -18.75
CA THR A 773 -4.44 21.53 -18.91
C THR A 773 -4.72 21.78 -20.40
N TYR A 774 -3.68 21.94 -21.22
CA TYR A 774 -3.83 22.07 -22.67
C TYR A 774 -4.56 20.89 -23.29
N GLN A 775 -4.16 19.65 -22.96
CA GLN A 775 -4.76 18.42 -23.50
C GLN A 775 -6.28 18.43 -23.29
N VAL A 776 -6.71 18.74 -22.07
CA VAL A 776 -8.13 18.67 -21.69
C VAL A 776 -8.93 19.83 -22.28
N ILE A 777 -8.42 21.07 -22.20
CA ILE A 777 -9.12 22.24 -22.75
C ILE A 777 -9.25 22.13 -24.28
N LYS A 778 -8.21 21.69 -24.98
CA LYS A 778 -8.26 21.43 -26.43
C LYS A 778 -9.38 20.44 -26.76
N LYS A 779 -9.47 19.32 -26.03
CA LYS A 779 -10.49 18.29 -26.25
C LYS A 779 -11.90 18.80 -25.93
N LEU A 780 -12.09 19.50 -24.83
CA LEU A 780 -13.38 20.11 -24.47
C LEU A 780 -13.81 21.18 -25.48
N SER A 781 -12.90 21.99 -26.01
CA SER A 781 -13.24 23.00 -27.02
C SER A 781 -13.91 22.40 -28.26
N GLN A 782 -13.46 21.20 -28.67
CA GLN A 782 -13.99 20.47 -29.81
C GLN A 782 -15.35 19.83 -29.52
N LEU A 783 -15.57 19.37 -28.28
CA LEU A 783 -16.81 18.71 -27.88
C LEU A 783 -17.91 19.74 -27.56
N LEU A 784 -17.58 20.79 -26.83
CA LEU A 784 -18.54 21.76 -26.31
C LEU A 784 -19.03 22.75 -27.38
N VAL A 785 -18.41 22.80 -28.56
CA VAL A 785 -18.94 23.60 -29.68
C VAL A 785 -20.33 23.15 -30.13
N GLU A 786 -20.66 21.86 -29.94
CA GLU A 786 -21.98 21.29 -30.24
C GLU A 786 -23.05 21.69 -29.22
N VAL A 787 -22.64 22.08 -28.01
CA VAL A 787 -23.53 22.42 -26.88
C VAL A 787 -23.66 23.94 -26.72
N ASP A 788 -22.52 24.64 -26.70
CA ASP A 788 -22.42 26.09 -26.59
C ASP A 788 -21.25 26.56 -27.47
N SER A 789 -21.57 26.91 -28.72
CA SER A 789 -20.57 27.30 -29.72
C SER A 789 -19.71 28.51 -29.29
N ALA A 790 -20.25 29.42 -28.48
CA ALA A 790 -19.49 30.57 -27.99
C ALA A 790 -18.45 30.11 -26.96
N TYR A 791 -18.86 29.28 -26.02
CA TYR A 791 -17.96 28.75 -25.00
C TYR A 791 -16.90 27.81 -25.59
N GLY A 792 -17.28 26.93 -26.54
CA GLY A 792 -16.33 26.08 -27.27
C GLY A 792 -15.25 26.89 -28.00
N LYS A 793 -15.59 28.04 -28.60
CA LYS A 793 -14.62 28.95 -29.23
C LYS A 793 -13.70 29.62 -28.21
N HIS A 794 -14.24 30.08 -27.08
CA HIS A 794 -13.44 30.62 -25.99
C HIS A 794 -12.41 29.59 -25.48
N LEU A 795 -12.80 28.32 -25.30
CA LEU A 795 -11.86 27.26 -24.93
C LEU A 795 -10.82 26.98 -26.02
N ALA A 796 -11.18 27.11 -27.30
CA ALA A 796 -10.22 26.97 -28.40
C ALA A 796 -9.18 28.10 -28.39
N GLU A 797 -9.59 29.34 -28.10
CA GLU A 797 -8.69 30.49 -27.90
C GLU A 797 -7.79 30.27 -26.67
N LEU A 798 -8.37 29.81 -25.56
CA LEU A 798 -7.63 29.50 -24.33
C LEU A 798 -6.57 28.41 -24.58
N ALA A 799 -6.92 27.30 -25.23
CA ALA A 799 -5.96 26.25 -25.59
C ALA A 799 -4.85 26.78 -26.51
N THR A 800 -5.17 27.72 -27.42
CA THR A 800 -4.18 28.35 -28.30
C THR A 800 -3.19 29.18 -27.50
N ASN A 801 -3.68 29.97 -26.54
CA ASN A 801 -2.84 30.82 -25.70
C ASN A 801 -1.97 30.00 -24.73
N ILE A 802 -2.52 28.93 -24.11
CA ILE A 802 -1.74 27.99 -23.28
C ILE A 802 -0.63 27.36 -24.11
N LYS A 803 -0.93 26.93 -25.34
CA LYS A 803 0.07 26.37 -26.25
C LYS A 803 1.16 27.38 -26.58
N GLN A 804 0.78 28.62 -26.91
CA GLN A 804 1.73 29.68 -27.22
C GLN A 804 2.67 29.96 -26.05
N ASP A 805 2.16 30.02 -24.82
CA ASP A 805 2.99 30.23 -23.64
C ASP A 805 3.84 29.01 -23.28
N PHE A 806 3.34 27.80 -23.52
CA PHE A 806 4.14 26.58 -23.43
C PHE A 806 5.32 26.64 -24.41
N GLU A 807 5.09 27.05 -25.66
CA GLU A 807 6.14 27.23 -26.66
C GLU A 807 7.14 28.33 -26.26
N ASN A 808 6.65 29.47 -25.79
CA ASN A 808 7.47 30.63 -25.43
C ASN A 808 8.33 30.43 -24.19
N TYR A 809 7.78 29.81 -23.13
CA TYR A 809 8.43 29.76 -21.82
C TYR A 809 9.00 28.38 -21.50
N ILE A 810 8.31 27.30 -21.87
CA ILE A 810 8.68 25.92 -21.50
C ILE A 810 9.52 25.24 -22.60
N LEU A 811 9.18 25.41 -23.88
CA LEU A 811 9.94 24.90 -25.04
C LEU A 811 10.93 25.92 -25.62
N SER A 812 11.33 26.91 -24.84
CA SER A 812 12.33 27.91 -25.25
C SER A 812 13.74 27.33 -25.42
N THR A 813 13.95 26.07 -25.01
CA THR A 813 15.19 25.32 -25.20
C THR A 813 14.92 23.93 -25.78
N ASP A 814 15.99 23.22 -26.11
CA ASP A 814 16.02 21.85 -26.61
C ASP A 814 15.40 20.80 -25.65
N THR A 815 15.20 21.12 -24.37
CA THR A 815 14.68 20.18 -23.37
C THR A 815 13.57 20.84 -22.55
N ILE A 816 12.44 20.15 -22.41
CA ILE A 816 11.36 20.59 -21.52
C ILE A 816 11.85 20.55 -20.06
N PRO A 817 11.87 21.68 -19.33
CA PRO A 817 12.19 21.68 -17.91
C PRO A 817 11.09 21.00 -17.10
N GLY A 818 11.42 20.45 -15.93
CA GLY A 818 10.43 19.94 -14.98
C GLY A 818 9.46 21.02 -14.51
N PHE A 819 10.00 22.21 -14.23
CA PHE A 819 9.24 23.38 -13.81
C PHE A 819 9.84 24.67 -14.39
N VAL A 820 9.00 25.68 -14.53
CA VAL A 820 9.42 27.08 -14.73
C VAL A 820 9.10 27.87 -13.47
N TYR A 821 10.05 28.65 -12.98
CA TYR A 821 9.86 29.62 -11.90
C TYR A 821 10.01 31.02 -12.47
N MET A 822 9.00 31.88 -12.30
CA MET A 822 9.02 33.25 -12.80
C MET A 822 8.24 34.18 -11.86
N GLU A 823 8.93 35.15 -11.25
CA GLU A 823 8.27 36.25 -10.50
C GLU A 823 7.70 37.31 -11.46
N ASP A 824 8.25 37.39 -12.67
CA ASP A 824 7.79 38.20 -13.79
C ASP A 824 8.15 37.53 -15.13
N THR A 825 7.51 37.94 -16.22
CA THR A 825 7.66 37.33 -17.56
C THR A 825 9.04 37.54 -18.20
N GLU A 826 9.87 38.45 -17.69
CA GLU A 826 11.21 38.72 -18.24
C GLU A 826 12.28 37.80 -17.62
N HIS A 827 12.03 37.25 -16.42
CA HIS A 827 12.98 36.43 -15.67
C HIS A 827 12.47 35.00 -15.47
N VAL A 828 12.71 34.15 -16.46
CA VAL A 828 12.37 32.72 -16.40
C VAL A 828 13.54 31.90 -15.88
N GLU A 829 13.31 31.15 -14.81
CA GLU A 829 14.24 30.16 -14.27
C GLU A 829 13.73 28.74 -14.54
N PHE A 830 14.60 27.87 -15.06
CA PHE A 830 14.30 26.45 -15.26
C PHE A 830 14.77 25.60 -14.09
N MET A 831 13.86 24.79 -13.54
CA MET A 831 14.15 23.80 -12.51
C MET A 831 13.94 22.40 -13.06
N ILE A 832 14.79 21.46 -12.61
CA ILE A 832 14.91 20.11 -13.17
C ILE A 832 15.13 20.19 -14.69
N HIS A 833 16.28 20.73 -15.05
CA HIS A 833 16.68 21.05 -16.42
C HIS A 833 18.22 20.96 -16.52
N PRO A 834 18.84 20.70 -17.69
CA PRO A 834 20.29 20.61 -17.80
C PRO A 834 21.08 21.84 -17.31
N THR A 835 20.44 23.01 -17.26
CA THR A 835 21.03 24.25 -16.72
C THR A 835 20.82 24.45 -15.22
N ASP A 836 19.99 23.63 -14.58
CA ASP A 836 19.64 23.74 -13.15
C ASP A 836 20.80 23.25 -12.27
N LYS A 837 21.44 24.22 -11.60
CA LYS A 837 22.50 23.97 -10.63
C LYS A 837 21.99 23.94 -9.18
N LYS A 838 20.74 24.32 -8.92
CA LYS A 838 20.15 24.38 -7.58
C LYS A 838 19.74 22.98 -7.12
N THR A 839 18.93 22.29 -7.92
CA THR A 839 18.54 20.90 -7.61
C THR A 839 19.60 19.90 -8.07
N GLY A 840 20.31 20.26 -9.15
CA GLY A 840 21.29 19.39 -9.81
C GLY A 840 20.66 18.24 -10.61
N ILE A 841 19.34 18.22 -10.76
CA ILE A 841 18.58 17.24 -11.55
C ILE A 841 18.37 17.79 -12.96
N GLN A 842 18.61 16.98 -13.99
CA GLN A 842 18.61 17.48 -15.38
C GLN A 842 17.33 17.16 -16.16
N TYR A 843 16.68 16.03 -15.88
CA TYR A 843 15.58 15.54 -16.70
C TYR A 843 14.43 15.03 -15.84
N ARG A 844 13.19 15.34 -16.28
CA ARG A 844 11.95 14.85 -15.68
C ARG A 844 11.10 14.14 -16.73
N LEU A 845 10.63 12.93 -16.42
CA LEU A 845 9.84 12.08 -17.32
C LEU A 845 8.46 12.67 -17.65
N LEU A 846 7.78 13.16 -16.61
CA LEU A 846 6.37 13.55 -16.67
C LEU A 846 6.08 14.55 -17.79
N PRO A 847 6.74 15.72 -17.86
CA PRO A 847 6.47 16.71 -18.90
C PRO A 847 6.68 16.14 -20.31
N MET A 848 7.73 15.35 -20.52
CA MET A 848 8.03 14.77 -21.84
C MET A 848 6.90 13.84 -22.30
N THR A 849 6.51 12.89 -21.44
CA THR A 849 5.42 11.94 -21.77
C THR A 849 4.08 12.64 -21.98
N ARG A 850 3.71 13.59 -21.11
CA ARG A 850 2.43 14.31 -21.23
C ARG A 850 2.39 15.20 -22.45
N SER A 851 3.47 15.88 -22.82
CA SER A 851 3.53 16.70 -24.05
C SER A 851 3.46 15.85 -25.32
N MET A 852 3.99 14.62 -25.32
CA MET A 852 3.78 13.65 -26.40
C MET A 852 2.31 13.21 -26.49
N ILE A 853 1.71 12.84 -25.35
CA ILE A 853 0.30 12.41 -25.29
C ILE A 853 -0.64 13.55 -25.73
N ALA A 854 -0.37 14.77 -25.30
CA ALA A 854 -1.16 15.97 -25.57
C ALA A 854 -0.99 16.52 -26.99
N GLU A 855 -0.09 15.94 -27.79
CA GLU A 855 0.25 16.41 -29.14
C GLU A 855 0.79 17.85 -29.19
N LEU A 856 1.57 18.25 -28.17
CA LEU A 856 2.16 19.59 -28.09
C LEU A 856 3.46 19.72 -28.88
N LEU A 857 4.13 18.61 -29.15
CA LEU A 857 5.47 18.58 -29.73
C LEU A 857 5.42 18.32 -31.24
N THR A 858 6.40 18.88 -31.98
CA THR A 858 6.68 18.45 -33.35
C THR A 858 7.30 17.06 -33.39
N VAL A 859 7.35 16.42 -34.56
CA VAL A 859 7.97 15.09 -34.73
C VAL A 859 9.44 15.11 -34.31
N GLU A 860 10.17 16.18 -34.65
CA GLU A 860 11.59 16.36 -34.29
C GLU A 860 11.76 16.46 -32.78
N GLN A 861 10.96 17.30 -32.13
CA GLN A 861 10.96 17.47 -30.67
C GLN A 861 10.60 16.15 -29.97
N VAL A 862 9.66 15.37 -30.50
CA VAL A 862 9.35 14.04 -29.99
C VAL A 862 10.56 13.12 -30.07
N GLN A 863 11.26 13.04 -31.21
CA GLN A 863 12.42 12.16 -31.35
C GLN A 863 13.54 12.55 -30.37
N GLN A 864 13.75 13.85 -30.16
CA GLN A 864 14.72 14.37 -29.20
C GLN A 864 14.39 13.97 -27.76
N HIS A 865 13.15 14.20 -27.31
CA HIS A 865 12.73 13.83 -25.96
C HIS A 865 12.68 12.31 -25.77
N TYR A 866 12.30 11.55 -26.80
CA TYR A 866 12.40 10.10 -26.80
C TYR A 866 13.85 9.65 -26.56
N ALA A 867 14.83 10.22 -27.29
CA ALA A 867 16.25 9.92 -27.09
C ALA A 867 16.72 10.23 -25.65
N ILE A 868 16.31 11.37 -25.08
CA ILE A 868 16.59 11.74 -23.69
C ILE A 868 16.04 10.69 -22.72
N ILE A 869 14.80 10.23 -22.91
CA ILE A 869 14.20 9.19 -22.06
C ILE A 869 15.03 7.90 -22.15
N LYS A 870 15.38 7.44 -23.35
CA LYS A 870 16.19 6.23 -23.55
C LYS A 870 17.56 6.34 -22.88
N GLU A 871 18.23 7.47 -23.07
CA GLU A 871 19.59 7.68 -22.59
C GLU A 871 19.64 7.88 -21.07
N HIS A 872 18.76 8.71 -20.51
CA HIS A 872 18.89 9.19 -19.13
C HIS A 872 17.85 8.65 -18.17
N LEU A 873 16.69 8.17 -18.66
CA LEU A 873 15.56 7.81 -17.80
C LEU A 873 15.13 6.34 -17.90
N GLN A 874 15.52 5.59 -18.93
CA GLN A 874 15.18 4.17 -19.05
C GLN A 874 16.21 3.26 -18.37
N PHE A 875 15.75 2.37 -17.52
CA PHE A 875 16.55 1.40 -16.77
C PHE A 875 16.00 -0.02 -17.04
N PRO A 876 16.69 -1.09 -16.61
CA PRO A 876 16.22 -2.46 -16.81
C PRO A 876 14.82 -2.72 -16.24
N ASP A 877 14.48 -2.06 -15.13
CA ASP A 877 13.22 -2.19 -14.41
C ASP A 877 12.15 -1.15 -14.80
N GLY A 878 12.41 -0.33 -15.83
CA GLY A 878 11.46 0.65 -16.34
C GLY A 878 12.02 2.06 -16.45
N VAL A 879 11.15 3.03 -16.71
CA VAL A 879 11.54 4.45 -16.78
C VAL A 879 11.42 5.12 -15.41
N ARG A 880 12.39 5.96 -15.07
CA ARG A 880 12.41 6.72 -13.82
C ARG A 880 11.90 8.14 -14.02
N LEU A 881 11.25 8.68 -12.99
CA LEU A 881 10.66 10.02 -12.90
C LEU A 881 11.69 11.11 -13.17
N MET A 882 12.92 10.90 -12.70
CA MET A 882 14.05 11.80 -12.85
C MET A 882 15.34 11.01 -13.10
N ASN A 883 16.35 11.66 -13.66
CA ASN A 883 17.63 11.01 -13.97
C ASN A 883 18.57 10.86 -12.76
N ARG A 884 18.18 11.38 -11.60
CA ARG A 884 18.83 11.21 -10.30
C ARG A 884 17.87 11.61 -9.18
N PRO A 885 18.04 11.10 -7.95
CA PRO A 885 17.18 11.47 -6.83
C PRO A 885 17.38 12.92 -6.40
N ALA A 886 16.36 13.46 -5.74
CA ALA A 886 16.48 14.72 -5.00
C ALA A 886 17.62 14.62 -3.97
N THR A 887 18.28 15.75 -3.72
CA THR A 887 19.38 15.81 -2.76
C THR A 887 18.86 15.55 -1.36
N TYR A 888 19.45 14.58 -0.64
CA TYR A 888 19.13 14.30 0.74
C TYR A 888 20.25 14.79 1.67
N GLN A 889 19.88 15.57 2.68
CA GLN A 889 20.80 16.09 3.70
C GLN A 889 20.10 16.00 5.06
N GLY A 890 20.13 14.81 5.70
CA GLY A 890 19.54 14.58 7.02
C GLY A 890 18.06 14.94 7.12
N GLY A 891 17.33 14.88 6.00
CA GLY A 891 15.91 15.18 5.96
C GLY A 891 15.50 16.66 6.03
N VAL A 892 16.44 17.58 5.80
CA VAL A 892 16.14 19.03 5.76
C VAL A 892 15.78 19.46 4.33
N SER A 893 14.58 20.02 4.17
CA SER A 893 14.09 20.52 2.88
C SER A 893 14.66 21.90 2.51
N THR A 894 14.90 22.09 1.22
CA THR A 894 15.39 23.32 0.60
C THR A 894 14.54 23.74 -0.60
N ASN A 895 14.14 22.80 -1.48
CA ASN A 895 13.30 23.09 -2.65
C ASN A 895 11.97 22.35 -2.57
N PHE A 896 12.02 21.06 -2.23
CA PHE A 896 10.85 20.19 -2.13
C PHE A 896 10.69 19.64 -0.71
N LYS A 897 9.44 19.41 -0.30
CA LYS A 897 9.13 18.83 1.03
C LYS A 897 9.55 17.36 1.10
N ARG A 898 8.67 16.42 0.76
CA ARG A 898 8.84 14.99 1.09
C ARG A 898 9.98 14.31 0.33
N ALA A 899 10.27 14.74 -0.90
CA ALA A 899 11.40 14.22 -1.69
C ALA A 899 12.78 14.43 -1.00
N GLU A 900 12.91 15.50 -0.20
CA GLU A 900 14.12 15.81 0.57
C GLU A 900 14.03 15.33 2.03
N GLN A 901 12.84 14.96 2.51
CA GLN A 901 12.59 14.47 3.88
C GLN A 901 12.62 12.94 4.01
N SER A 902 12.26 12.18 2.98
CA SER A 902 12.17 10.73 3.11
C SER A 902 13.56 10.11 3.26
N ALA A 903 13.79 9.43 4.37
CA ALA A 903 15.04 8.76 4.69
C ALA A 903 15.13 7.38 4.02
N ASN A 904 13.97 6.74 3.80
CA ASN A 904 13.84 5.53 2.99
C ASN A 904 13.97 5.84 1.49
N PHE A 905 14.65 4.97 0.74
CA PHE A 905 14.70 5.05 -0.73
C PHE A 905 13.64 4.13 -1.33
N GLY A 906 12.39 4.60 -1.36
CA GLY A 906 11.30 3.88 -2.02
C GLY A 906 10.08 4.75 -2.31
N ARG A 907 9.00 4.15 -2.81
CA ARG A 907 7.85 4.91 -3.34
C ARG A 907 8.26 5.85 -4.47
N GLU A 908 7.73 7.08 -4.54
CA GLU A 908 8.12 8.06 -5.57
C GLU A 908 9.60 8.44 -5.46
N ILE A 909 10.20 8.34 -4.27
CA ILE A 909 11.62 8.66 -4.02
C ILE A 909 12.56 7.66 -4.70
N GLY A 910 12.13 6.40 -4.89
CA GLY A 910 12.85 5.39 -5.68
C GLY A 910 12.89 5.70 -7.19
N LEU A 911 12.12 6.70 -7.62
CA LEU A 911 11.98 7.25 -8.97
C LEU A 911 11.38 6.32 -10.02
N GLN A 912 11.34 5.01 -9.83
CA GLN A 912 10.48 4.15 -10.66
C GLN A 912 9.15 4.02 -9.90
N TYR A 913 8.21 4.91 -10.19
CA TYR A 913 6.84 4.77 -9.76
C TYR A 913 6.01 4.21 -10.92
N VAL A 914 5.44 3.03 -10.74
CA VAL A 914 4.91 2.20 -11.83
C VAL A 914 3.78 2.91 -12.58
N HIS A 915 2.99 3.74 -11.90
CA HIS A 915 1.97 4.56 -12.55
C HIS A 915 2.56 5.46 -13.65
N ALA A 916 3.68 6.15 -13.39
CA ALA A 916 4.33 7.00 -14.39
C ALA A 916 4.94 6.17 -15.53
N HIS A 917 5.41 4.96 -15.23
CA HIS A 917 5.83 4.00 -16.26
C HIS A 917 4.68 3.58 -17.19
N ILE A 918 3.48 3.40 -16.65
CA ILE A 918 2.29 3.12 -17.46
C ILE A 918 1.95 4.31 -18.38
N ARG A 919 2.11 5.55 -17.91
CA ARG A 919 1.97 6.75 -18.77
C ARG A 919 3.07 6.87 -19.82
N PHE A 920 4.26 6.36 -19.56
CA PHE A 920 5.27 6.19 -20.62
C PHE A 920 4.81 5.19 -21.69
N THR A 921 4.15 4.09 -21.29
CA THR A 921 3.53 3.16 -22.26
C THR A 921 2.50 3.86 -23.14
N GLU A 922 1.62 4.68 -22.54
CA GLU A 922 0.63 5.51 -23.26
C GLU A 922 1.32 6.42 -24.31
N ALA A 923 2.39 7.10 -23.92
CA ALA A 923 3.17 7.93 -24.84
C ALA A 923 3.80 7.08 -25.96
N MET A 924 4.41 5.94 -25.66
CA MET A 924 5.04 5.07 -26.66
C MET A 924 4.01 4.53 -27.67
N ALA A 925 2.79 4.22 -27.23
CA ALA A 925 1.70 3.79 -28.09
C ALA A 925 1.25 4.92 -29.02
N LYS A 926 1.15 6.15 -28.49
CA LYS A 926 0.87 7.34 -29.29
C LYS A 926 1.90 7.55 -30.40
N LEU A 927 3.18 7.28 -30.11
CA LEU A 927 4.30 7.38 -31.05
C LEU A 927 4.45 6.19 -32.02
N GLY A 928 3.74 5.07 -31.78
CA GLY A 928 3.88 3.83 -32.57
C GLY A 928 5.17 3.05 -32.31
N LYS A 929 5.72 3.15 -31.10
CA LYS A 929 6.92 2.42 -30.66
C LYS A 929 6.53 1.01 -30.21
N ALA A 930 6.20 0.15 -31.17
CA ALA A 930 5.59 -1.17 -30.94
C ALA A 930 6.38 -2.05 -29.96
N ASP A 931 7.68 -2.25 -30.19
CA ASP A 931 8.53 -3.03 -29.29
C ASP A 931 8.58 -2.44 -27.87
N GLU A 932 8.73 -1.12 -27.77
CA GLU A 932 8.79 -0.44 -26.48
C GLU A 932 7.49 -0.51 -25.69
N THR A 933 6.32 -0.43 -26.34
CA THR A 933 5.03 -0.52 -25.63
C THR A 933 4.80 -1.87 -24.98
N TRP A 934 5.03 -2.96 -25.73
CA TRP A 934 4.88 -4.31 -25.21
C TRP A 934 5.90 -4.61 -24.12
N GLN A 935 7.16 -4.17 -24.33
CA GLN A 935 8.21 -4.30 -23.31
C GLN A 935 7.85 -3.53 -22.03
N ALA A 936 7.35 -2.31 -22.15
CA ALA A 936 6.99 -1.47 -21.00
C ALA A 936 5.91 -2.12 -20.12
N LEU A 937 4.88 -2.74 -20.71
CA LEU A 937 3.91 -3.53 -19.94
C LEU A 937 4.56 -4.78 -19.30
N SER A 938 5.43 -5.47 -20.04
CA SER A 938 6.06 -6.72 -19.59
C SER A 938 6.99 -6.54 -18.39
N ILE A 939 7.80 -5.47 -18.35
CA ILE A 939 8.77 -5.25 -17.25
C ILE A 939 8.12 -4.85 -15.92
N ILE A 940 6.84 -4.43 -15.94
CA ILE A 940 6.05 -4.18 -14.73
C ILE A 940 5.00 -5.28 -14.47
N ASN A 941 5.07 -6.40 -15.20
CA ASN A 941 4.30 -7.60 -14.91
C ASN A 941 4.98 -8.37 -13.76
N PRO A 942 4.33 -8.55 -12.59
CA PRO A 942 4.93 -9.24 -11.46
C PRO A 942 5.06 -10.76 -11.65
N ILE A 943 4.39 -11.34 -12.64
CA ILE A 943 4.44 -12.78 -12.95
C ILE A 943 5.81 -13.10 -13.55
N GLN A 944 6.52 -14.02 -12.90
CA GLN A 944 7.87 -14.43 -13.30
C GLN A 944 8.80 -13.23 -13.54
N ILE A 945 8.72 -12.20 -12.69
CA ILE A 945 9.37 -10.89 -12.89
C ILE A 945 10.83 -10.94 -13.34
N ARG A 946 11.61 -11.94 -12.89
CA ARG A 946 13.02 -12.11 -13.24
C ARG A 946 13.27 -12.48 -14.71
N ASP A 947 12.27 -12.97 -15.42
CA ASP A 947 12.33 -13.26 -16.86
C ASP A 947 12.36 -11.96 -17.69
N HIS A 948 11.83 -10.87 -17.13
CA HIS A 948 11.79 -9.55 -17.77
C HIS A 948 12.77 -8.55 -17.14
N VAL A 949 13.03 -8.67 -15.84
CA VAL A 949 13.90 -7.78 -15.05
C VAL A 949 14.86 -8.63 -14.23
N GLN A 950 16.03 -8.93 -14.79
CA GLN A 950 16.98 -9.90 -14.22
C GLN A 950 17.45 -9.55 -12.80
N ASN A 951 17.63 -8.26 -12.50
CA ASN A 951 18.05 -7.77 -11.18
C ASN A 951 16.86 -7.51 -10.22
N ALA A 952 15.64 -7.92 -10.55
CA ALA A 952 14.51 -7.80 -9.63
C ALA A 952 14.58 -8.80 -8.48
N GLU A 953 14.29 -8.31 -7.28
CA GLU A 953 13.92 -9.14 -6.15
C GLU A 953 12.52 -9.74 -6.38
N ILE A 954 12.34 -10.95 -5.85
CA ILE A 954 11.07 -11.67 -5.88
C ILE A 954 9.97 -10.88 -5.17
N ARG A 955 8.74 -11.02 -5.65
CA ARG A 955 7.55 -10.36 -5.12
C ARG A 955 6.29 -11.18 -5.36
N GLN A 956 5.19 -10.79 -4.75
CA GLN A 956 3.89 -11.42 -4.96
C GLN A 956 3.47 -11.24 -6.42
N ALA A 957 3.10 -12.34 -7.09
CA ALA A 957 2.97 -12.37 -8.56
C ALA A 957 1.57 -12.05 -9.07
N ASN A 958 0.56 -11.97 -8.20
CA ASN A 958 -0.85 -11.73 -8.57
C ASN A 958 -1.36 -10.34 -8.17
N VAL A 959 -0.46 -9.40 -7.88
CA VAL A 959 -0.82 -8.11 -7.31
C VAL A 959 -0.01 -6.96 -7.90
N TYR A 960 -0.64 -5.80 -8.04
CA TYR A 960 0.06 -4.60 -8.44
C TYR A 960 1.06 -4.16 -7.37
N PHE A 961 2.25 -3.72 -7.81
CA PHE A 961 3.26 -3.07 -6.97
C PHE A 961 3.46 -1.62 -7.44
N SER A 962 3.49 -0.68 -6.50
CA SER A 962 3.45 0.76 -6.80
C SER A 962 4.77 1.34 -7.30
N SER A 963 5.90 0.75 -6.93
CA SER A 963 7.24 1.24 -7.23
C SER A 963 8.25 0.11 -7.42
N SER A 964 9.34 0.41 -8.14
CA SER A 964 10.53 -0.44 -8.25
C SER A 964 11.75 0.30 -7.68
N ASP A 965 12.09 -0.07 -6.45
CA ASP A 965 13.01 0.69 -5.61
C ASP A 965 14.38 0.00 -5.57
N GLY A 966 15.46 0.73 -5.78
CA GLY A 966 16.81 0.15 -5.64
C GLY A 966 17.07 -0.37 -4.24
N ASP A 967 17.72 -1.53 -4.08
CA ASP A 967 18.12 -2.08 -2.78
C ASP A 967 19.31 -1.31 -2.19
N PHE A 968 19.12 -0.01 -1.98
CA PHE A 968 20.01 0.86 -1.24
C PHE A 968 19.53 0.95 0.20
N LYS A 969 20.46 0.88 1.16
CA LYS A 969 20.12 0.94 2.58
C LYS A 969 19.84 2.35 3.06
N THR A 970 20.41 3.37 2.40
CA THR A 970 20.23 4.78 2.74
C THR A 970 20.09 5.66 1.50
N ARG A 971 19.56 6.88 1.68
CA ARG A 971 19.56 7.92 0.62
C ARG A 971 20.96 8.31 0.16
N TYR A 972 21.94 8.28 1.06
CA TYR A 972 23.34 8.58 0.71
C TYR A 972 23.92 7.52 -0.24
N ASP A 973 23.64 6.24 0.02
CA ASP A 973 24.06 5.16 -0.87
C ASP A 973 23.40 5.27 -2.24
N ALA A 974 22.10 5.56 -2.26
CA ALA A 974 21.34 5.76 -3.49
C ALA A 974 21.88 6.95 -4.30
N GLN A 975 22.20 8.08 -3.66
CA GLN A 975 22.78 9.25 -4.33
C GLN A 975 24.17 8.96 -4.91
N ALA A 976 25.02 8.26 -4.17
CA ALA A 976 26.40 7.98 -4.58
C ALA A 976 26.47 6.91 -5.68
N ASN A 977 25.54 5.95 -5.69
CA ASN A 977 25.60 4.75 -6.52
C ASN A 977 24.41 4.61 -7.47
N PHE A 978 23.66 5.67 -7.74
CA PHE A 978 22.44 5.63 -8.55
C PHE A 978 22.62 4.96 -9.93
N ASP A 979 23.78 5.17 -10.57
CA ASP A 979 24.12 4.59 -11.88
C ASP A 979 24.17 3.04 -11.88
N GLN A 980 24.30 2.41 -10.71
CA GLN A 980 24.20 0.95 -10.57
C GLN A 980 22.81 0.44 -10.99
N LEU A 981 21.75 1.24 -10.82
CA LEU A 981 20.43 0.89 -11.33
C LEU A 981 20.44 0.81 -12.86
N LYS A 982 21.16 1.72 -13.53
CA LYS A 982 21.19 1.80 -15.01
C LYS A 982 21.85 0.57 -15.62
N THR A 983 22.87 0.05 -14.94
CA THR A 983 23.60 -1.17 -15.35
C THR A 983 22.94 -2.45 -14.85
N GLY A 984 21.95 -2.37 -13.95
CA GLY A 984 21.33 -3.52 -13.31
C GLY A 984 22.24 -4.24 -12.31
N SER A 985 23.31 -3.58 -11.81
CA SER A 985 24.26 -4.19 -10.89
C SER A 985 23.80 -4.20 -9.42
N VAL A 986 22.75 -3.44 -9.10
CA VAL A 986 22.05 -3.45 -7.81
C VAL A 986 20.66 -4.05 -7.97
N GLY A 987 20.20 -4.78 -6.96
CA GLY A 987 18.84 -5.34 -6.95
C GLY A 987 17.76 -4.25 -6.90
N VAL A 988 16.55 -4.57 -7.38
CA VAL A 988 15.37 -3.70 -7.26
C VAL A 988 14.19 -4.42 -6.62
N LYS A 989 13.52 -3.77 -5.67
CA LYS A 989 12.45 -4.31 -4.83
C LYS A 989 11.09 -3.73 -5.22
N GLY A 990 10.02 -4.49 -4.94
CA GLY A 990 8.65 -4.03 -5.15
C GLY A 990 8.14 -3.16 -4.00
N GLY A 991 7.46 -2.06 -4.34
CA GLY A 991 6.79 -1.16 -3.41
C GLY A 991 5.47 -1.68 -2.83
N TRP A 992 4.62 -0.75 -2.38
CA TRP A 992 3.31 -1.02 -1.79
C TRP A 992 2.33 -1.61 -2.79
N ARG A 993 1.29 -2.30 -2.29
CA ARG A 993 0.46 -3.19 -3.12
C ARG A 993 -1.02 -2.87 -3.11
N ILE A 994 -1.69 -3.28 -4.19
CA ILE A 994 -3.12 -3.15 -4.50
C ILE A 994 -3.59 -1.71 -4.71
N TYR A 995 -3.49 -0.87 -3.68
CA TYR A 995 -4.13 0.45 -3.67
C TYR A 995 -3.40 1.45 -4.57
N SER A 996 -3.89 1.59 -5.80
CA SER A 996 -3.38 2.54 -6.79
C SER A 996 -4.35 2.67 -7.95
N SER A 997 -4.26 3.79 -8.69
CA SER A 997 -4.84 3.87 -10.03
C SER A 997 -4.15 2.94 -11.04
N GLY A 998 -2.92 2.49 -10.74
CA GLY A 998 -2.06 1.68 -11.61
C GLY A 998 -2.75 0.49 -12.30
N PRO A 999 -3.43 -0.42 -11.58
CA PRO A 999 -4.13 -1.55 -12.19
C PRO A 999 -5.13 -1.13 -13.28
N GLY A 1000 -5.95 -0.11 -12.99
CA GLY A 1000 -6.97 0.37 -13.95
C GLY A 1000 -6.35 1.02 -15.18
N ILE A 1001 -5.34 1.87 -15.00
CA ILE A 1001 -4.66 2.51 -16.14
C ILE A 1001 -3.81 1.52 -16.94
N TYR A 1002 -3.23 0.49 -16.31
CA TYR A 1002 -2.53 -0.60 -17.01
C TYR A 1002 -3.48 -1.32 -17.97
N MET A 1003 -4.67 -1.67 -17.48
CA MET A 1003 -5.70 -2.30 -18.29
C MET A 1003 -6.19 -1.40 -19.42
N ASN A 1004 -6.35 -0.10 -19.16
CA ASN A 1004 -6.65 0.86 -20.24
C ASN A 1004 -5.53 0.89 -21.30
N GLN A 1005 -4.25 0.89 -20.91
CA GLN A 1005 -3.17 0.88 -21.89
C GLN A 1005 -3.14 -0.41 -22.71
N LEU A 1006 -3.26 -1.57 -22.04
CA LEU A 1006 -3.29 -2.87 -22.71
C LEU A 1006 -4.41 -2.95 -23.75
N LEU A 1007 -5.65 -2.62 -23.36
CA LEU A 1007 -6.82 -2.76 -24.23
C LEU A 1007 -6.92 -1.65 -25.28
N SER A 1008 -6.86 -0.38 -24.86
CA SER A 1008 -7.21 0.77 -25.70
C SER A 1008 -6.07 1.26 -26.58
N ASN A 1009 -4.81 1.10 -26.14
CA ASN A 1009 -3.65 1.76 -26.76
C ASN A 1009 -2.60 0.79 -27.31
N VAL A 1010 -2.44 -0.40 -26.71
CA VAL A 1010 -1.49 -1.43 -27.20
C VAL A 1010 -2.17 -2.42 -28.12
N LEU A 1011 -3.22 -3.10 -27.65
CA LEU A 1011 -4.09 -3.91 -28.53
C LEU A 1011 -4.96 -3.02 -29.43
N GLY A 1012 -5.19 -1.78 -29.01
CA GLY A 1012 -5.75 -0.74 -29.85
C GLY A 1012 -7.25 -0.87 -30.11
N ILE A 1013 -8.02 -1.44 -29.18
CA ILE A 1013 -9.47 -1.66 -29.35
C ILE A 1013 -10.25 -0.59 -28.59
N ARG A 1014 -10.89 0.33 -29.30
CA ARG A 1014 -11.69 1.42 -28.70
C ARG A 1014 -13.07 1.48 -29.30
N GLU A 1015 -14.07 0.99 -28.57
CA GLU A 1015 -15.48 1.17 -28.96
C GLU A 1015 -15.95 2.58 -28.59
N GLU A 1016 -16.62 3.29 -29.49
CA GLU A 1016 -17.33 4.54 -29.24
C GLU A 1016 -18.80 4.39 -29.67
N LYS A 1017 -19.66 5.40 -29.41
CA LYS A 1017 -21.10 5.31 -29.65
C LYS A 1017 -21.51 4.78 -31.04
N HIS A 1018 -20.79 5.15 -32.08
CA HIS A 1018 -21.17 4.86 -33.47
C HIS A 1018 -20.07 4.15 -34.28
N GLU A 1019 -18.90 4.01 -33.71
CA GLU A 1019 -17.71 3.50 -34.37
C GLU A 1019 -16.84 2.69 -33.42
N VAL A 1020 -15.98 1.86 -33.99
CA VAL A 1020 -14.91 1.19 -33.26
C VAL A 1020 -13.60 1.51 -33.95
N ILE A 1021 -12.59 1.80 -33.14
CA ILE A 1021 -11.25 2.12 -33.60
C ILE A 1021 -10.35 0.92 -33.34
N PHE A 1022 -9.65 0.50 -34.39
CA PHE A 1022 -8.63 -0.56 -34.37
C PHE A 1022 -7.27 0.07 -34.67
N ASP A 1023 -6.46 0.28 -33.64
CA ASP A 1023 -5.16 0.94 -33.71
C ASP A 1023 -4.08 0.15 -32.94
N PRO A 1024 -3.82 -1.13 -33.30
CA PRO A 1024 -2.88 -1.96 -32.56
C PRO A 1024 -1.45 -1.44 -32.74
N ILE A 1025 -0.71 -1.41 -31.63
CA ILE A 1025 0.70 -1.04 -31.56
C ILE A 1025 1.45 -2.23 -30.98
N LEU A 1026 1.61 -3.26 -31.81
CA LEU A 1026 2.15 -4.55 -31.41
C LEU A 1026 3.45 -4.85 -32.18
N PRO A 1027 4.47 -5.42 -31.51
CA PRO A 1027 5.70 -5.81 -32.18
C PRO A 1027 5.46 -6.96 -33.17
N ILE A 1028 6.24 -6.99 -34.26
CA ILE A 1028 6.12 -7.98 -35.35
C ILE A 1028 6.16 -9.43 -34.87
N LYS A 1029 6.84 -9.71 -33.75
CA LYS A 1029 6.92 -11.06 -33.16
C LYS A 1029 5.57 -11.59 -32.65
N LEU A 1030 4.56 -10.73 -32.50
CA LEU A 1030 3.18 -11.05 -32.13
C LEU A 1030 2.27 -11.16 -33.36
N ASP A 1031 2.82 -11.28 -34.57
CA ASP A 1031 2.03 -11.59 -35.76
C ASP A 1031 1.24 -12.90 -35.56
N GLY A 1032 -0.07 -12.86 -35.85
CA GLY A 1032 -0.98 -13.96 -35.56
C GLY A 1032 -1.49 -14.01 -34.12
N LEU A 1033 -1.17 -13.01 -33.28
CA LEU A 1033 -1.80 -12.85 -31.96
C LEU A 1033 -3.32 -12.89 -32.12
N THR A 1034 -3.95 -13.67 -31.27
CA THR A 1034 -5.40 -13.84 -31.27
C THR A 1034 -5.95 -13.38 -29.93
N MET A 1035 -6.99 -12.55 -29.98
CA MET A 1035 -7.72 -12.06 -28.82
C MET A 1035 -9.17 -12.52 -28.90
N LYS A 1036 -9.66 -13.25 -27.90
CA LYS A 1036 -11.10 -13.40 -27.67
C LYS A 1036 -11.60 -12.16 -26.95
N TYR A 1037 -12.71 -11.61 -27.43
CA TYR A 1037 -13.30 -10.40 -26.87
C TYR A 1037 -14.77 -10.28 -27.27
N LYS A 1038 -15.44 -9.25 -26.73
CA LYS A 1038 -16.80 -8.87 -27.09
C LYS A 1038 -16.83 -7.44 -27.64
N ILE A 1039 -17.38 -7.25 -28.84
CA ILE A 1039 -17.59 -5.95 -29.50
C ILE A 1039 -19.05 -5.83 -29.90
N ALA A 1040 -19.71 -4.70 -29.61
CA ALA A 1040 -21.14 -4.49 -29.90
C ALA A 1040 -22.04 -5.65 -29.46
N ASP A 1041 -21.80 -6.15 -28.25
CA ASP A 1041 -22.46 -7.30 -27.66
C ASP A 1041 -22.26 -8.67 -28.33
N LYS A 1042 -21.31 -8.78 -29.26
CA LYS A 1042 -21.01 -10.03 -29.98
C LYS A 1042 -19.63 -10.56 -29.63
N GLU A 1043 -19.57 -11.85 -29.31
CA GLU A 1043 -18.31 -12.58 -29.15
C GLU A 1043 -17.56 -12.62 -30.48
N VAL A 1044 -16.28 -12.25 -30.46
CA VAL A 1044 -15.39 -12.16 -31.61
C VAL A 1044 -14.01 -12.74 -31.29
N ARG A 1045 -13.40 -13.36 -32.29
CA ARG A 1045 -11.97 -13.66 -32.32
C ARG A 1045 -11.27 -12.60 -33.18
N ILE A 1046 -10.46 -11.77 -32.57
CA ILE A 1046 -9.66 -10.75 -33.26
C ILE A 1046 -8.28 -11.36 -33.56
N VAL A 1047 -7.85 -11.32 -34.81
CA VAL A 1047 -6.53 -11.79 -35.26
C VAL A 1047 -5.73 -10.61 -35.78
N PHE A 1048 -4.54 -10.39 -35.22
CA PHE A 1048 -3.64 -9.31 -35.60
C PHE A 1048 -2.62 -9.81 -36.62
N HIS A 1049 -2.63 -9.21 -37.83
CA HIS A 1049 -1.68 -9.49 -38.91
C HIS A 1049 -0.76 -8.27 -39.05
N LEU A 1050 0.48 -8.43 -38.61
CA LEU A 1050 1.49 -7.37 -38.43
C LEU A 1050 2.60 -7.44 -39.49
N ASP A 1051 2.69 -8.53 -40.27
CA ASP A 1051 3.79 -8.79 -41.23
C ASP A 1051 3.51 -8.39 -42.69
N GLY A 1052 2.30 -7.90 -42.97
CA GLY A 1052 1.76 -7.78 -44.32
C GLY A 1052 2.05 -6.47 -45.05
N GLN A 1053 1.95 -6.51 -46.38
CA GLN A 1053 1.81 -5.30 -47.24
C GLN A 1053 0.35 -4.84 -47.39
N THR A 1054 -0.59 -5.57 -46.78
CA THR A 1054 -2.03 -5.33 -46.92
C THR A 1054 -2.49 -4.50 -45.73
N SER A 1055 -3.29 -3.47 -46.00
CA SER A 1055 -3.87 -2.61 -44.95
C SER A 1055 -5.39 -2.66 -45.05
N ALA A 1056 -6.05 -3.46 -44.21
CA ALA A 1056 -7.49 -3.64 -44.21
C ALA A 1056 -8.00 -4.16 -42.85
N VAL A 1057 -9.30 -4.03 -42.63
CA VAL A 1057 -10.02 -4.76 -41.58
C VAL A 1057 -11.04 -5.67 -42.26
N LEU A 1058 -11.00 -6.96 -41.95
CA LEU A 1058 -11.98 -7.93 -42.44
C LEU A 1058 -12.86 -8.42 -41.28
N ALA A 1059 -14.17 -8.47 -41.49
CA ALA A 1059 -15.10 -9.12 -40.58
C ALA A 1059 -15.69 -10.36 -41.28
N ASN A 1060 -15.43 -11.55 -40.74
CA ASN A 1060 -15.78 -12.83 -41.34
C ASN A 1060 -15.35 -12.93 -42.82
N GLY A 1061 -14.11 -12.52 -43.10
CA GLY A 1061 -13.52 -12.51 -44.44
C GLY A 1061 -14.04 -11.42 -45.39
N LYS A 1062 -14.94 -10.53 -44.96
CA LYS A 1062 -15.43 -9.39 -45.75
C LYS A 1062 -14.77 -8.10 -45.29
N GLU A 1063 -14.19 -7.37 -46.22
CA GLU A 1063 -13.59 -6.06 -45.93
C GLU A 1063 -14.67 -5.06 -45.49
N VAL A 1064 -14.43 -4.40 -44.36
CA VAL A 1064 -15.29 -3.33 -43.85
C VAL A 1064 -14.72 -1.97 -44.25
N SER A 1065 -15.61 -1.04 -44.57
CA SER A 1065 -15.21 0.33 -44.88
C SER A 1065 -14.54 0.97 -43.66
N SER A 1066 -13.40 1.61 -43.87
CA SER A 1066 -12.64 2.23 -42.79
C SER A 1066 -12.07 3.58 -43.20
N LYS A 1067 -11.89 4.46 -42.21
CA LYS A 1067 -11.10 5.69 -42.31
C LYS A 1067 -9.87 5.58 -41.43
N ARG A 1068 -8.90 6.46 -41.62
CA ARG A 1068 -7.73 6.53 -40.74
C ARG A 1068 -7.93 7.59 -39.66
N GLU A 1069 -7.62 7.23 -38.42
CA GLU A 1069 -7.55 8.17 -37.31
C GLU A 1069 -6.41 9.18 -37.54
N GLN A 1070 -6.59 10.42 -37.07
CA GLN A 1070 -5.54 11.42 -37.11
C GLN A 1070 -4.53 11.18 -35.99
N ASN A 1071 -3.25 11.10 -36.36
CA ASN A 1071 -2.14 11.08 -35.42
C ASN A 1071 -0.98 11.89 -36.02
N PRO A 1072 -0.40 12.86 -35.30
CA PRO A 1072 0.66 13.72 -35.84
C PRO A 1072 2.03 13.02 -35.95
N TYR A 1073 2.21 11.86 -35.32
CA TYR A 1073 3.51 11.19 -35.19
C TYR A 1073 3.65 9.93 -36.05
N ARG A 1074 2.54 9.37 -36.52
CA ARG A 1074 2.47 8.13 -37.29
C ARG A 1074 1.17 8.03 -38.07
N GLN A 1075 1.04 7.00 -38.90
CA GLN A 1075 -0.27 6.62 -39.44
C GLN A 1075 -1.18 6.13 -38.30
N GLY A 1076 -2.40 6.67 -38.22
CA GLY A 1076 -3.40 6.24 -37.25
C GLY A 1076 -4.10 4.93 -37.65
N GLY A 1077 -4.81 4.35 -36.68
CA GLY A 1077 -5.58 3.13 -36.86
C GLY A 1077 -6.82 3.29 -37.74
N TYR A 1078 -7.61 2.24 -37.81
CA TYR A 1078 -8.85 2.19 -38.59
C TYR A 1078 -10.05 2.62 -37.75
N ILE A 1079 -10.82 3.58 -38.25
CA ILE A 1079 -12.14 3.93 -37.72
C ILE A 1079 -13.18 3.20 -38.57
N VAL A 1080 -13.94 2.30 -37.95
CA VAL A 1080 -14.96 1.46 -38.60
C VAL A 1080 -16.33 1.78 -38.01
N SER A 1081 -17.36 1.90 -38.84
CA SER A 1081 -18.72 2.07 -38.34
C SER A 1081 -19.17 0.83 -37.56
N LEU A 1082 -19.66 1.03 -36.33
CA LEU A 1082 -20.11 -0.06 -35.47
C LEU A 1082 -21.31 -0.79 -36.11
N ALA A 1083 -22.19 -0.07 -36.79
CA ALA A 1083 -23.34 -0.63 -37.48
C ALA A 1083 -22.93 -1.53 -38.67
N GLU A 1084 -21.96 -1.07 -39.48
CA GLU A 1084 -21.44 -1.85 -40.61
C GLU A 1084 -20.69 -3.10 -40.15
N LEU A 1085 -19.86 -2.97 -39.12
CA LEU A 1085 -19.16 -4.09 -38.51
C LEU A 1085 -20.16 -5.11 -37.96
N THR A 1086 -21.13 -4.66 -37.15
CA THR A 1086 -22.13 -5.53 -36.51
C THR A 1086 -22.97 -6.29 -37.54
N ALA A 1087 -23.27 -5.69 -38.69
CA ALA A 1087 -23.98 -6.35 -39.79
C ALA A 1087 -23.19 -7.51 -40.42
N CYS A 1088 -21.85 -7.49 -40.32
CA CYS A 1088 -20.98 -8.57 -40.80
C CYS A 1088 -20.79 -9.69 -39.76
N LEU A 1089 -20.95 -9.39 -38.46
CA LEU A 1089 -20.77 -10.33 -37.34
C LEU A 1089 -22.02 -11.21 -37.12
N GLY A 1090 -22.45 -11.97 -38.12
CA GLY A 1090 -23.64 -12.84 -38.06
C GLY A 1090 -23.34 -14.35 -37.96
N GLU A 1091 -22.07 -14.73 -37.81
CA GLU A 1091 -21.65 -16.13 -37.86
C GLU A 1091 -21.70 -16.80 -36.48
N LYS A 1092 -21.62 -18.14 -36.48
CA LYS A 1092 -21.57 -18.92 -35.23
C LYS A 1092 -20.31 -18.62 -34.43
N GLU A 1093 -19.19 -18.38 -35.12
CA GLU A 1093 -17.92 -17.93 -34.58
C GLU A 1093 -17.50 -16.71 -35.40
N ASN A 1094 -17.56 -15.52 -34.83
CA ASN A 1094 -17.16 -14.32 -35.56
C ASN A 1094 -15.65 -14.13 -35.48
N GLN A 1095 -15.06 -13.70 -36.59
CA GLN A 1095 -13.65 -13.34 -36.68
C GLN A 1095 -13.50 -11.92 -37.23
N ILE A 1096 -12.57 -11.16 -36.65
CA ILE A 1096 -12.10 -9.88 -37.16
C ILE A 1096 -10.61 -10.00 -37.44
N ASP A 1097 -10.19 -9.79 -38.67
CA ASP A 1097 -8.79 -9.75 -39.06
C ASP A 1097 -8.35 -8.30 -39.23
N ILE A 1098 -7.31 -7.88 -38.52
CA ILE A 1098 -6.76 -6.54 -38.58
C ILE A 1098 -5.39 -6.64 -39.25
N PHE A 1099 -5.27 -6.11 -40.47
CA PHE A 1099 -4.01 -6.04 -41.21
C PHE A 1099 -3.41 -4.64 -41.08
N CYS A 1100 -2.23 -4.56 -40.46
CA CYS A 1100 -1.59 -3.28 -40.09
C CYS A 1100 -0.43 -2.91 -40.99
#